data_AF-A0A3M7N2E2-F1
#
_entry.id   AF-A0A3M7N2E2-F1
#
_cell.length_a   1.000
_cell.length_b   1.000
_cell.length_c   1.000
_cell.angle_alpha   90.00
_cell.angle_beta   90.00
_cell.angle_gamma   90.00
#
_symmetry.space_group_name_H-M   'P 1'
#
loop_
_entity.id
_entity.type
_entity.pdbx_description
1 polymer ?
#
loop_
_entity_poly.entity_id
_entity_poly.type
_entity_poly.pdbx_seq_one_letter_code
_entity_poly.pdbx_strand_id
1 'polypeptide(L)'
;MLGSEVAREQLRLLQQDYHDFNPPIVPTIPFPSAVTFAKQVSKGLPSLFSAPAQPCTNEPDYPFKALAWTADDLSSLVPAPVEVAITPTGYADAIVPLSDEKVFIQPATSELPLSDLLQLLVSPSSQEACSPVYYLQSQNSNLTSTSLVPLMQDLPDNFLFAKDVLGEPDARNIWIGNDRSVTSLHRDPYENLYLVLKGSKTFRLWPPVDESAMPTKLVRTGLYQYNANASTPFRINLDQEADKIPWIDLDPLEPTHEQTLTMGYSPSPFTETTLAEGLPFKLNDPDLLKQDSYVHGQWVQAKSAKRFDVIDPGNDVAWASCPDNGPDDVDAAVQSSYRAFKEFSILNPRKRAQLLLKWHELITAAKDDLAKILTHENGKPLAESIGELDYSLGFTWWFAGEAERIHGSIAVPSAPNRRTFVIKQPIGVAVALVPWNFPVGMILRKAGAAFAAGCTMVVKPSPETPLTCLALAHLATKAGFAPGVFNVLTTSFENTPPLSEALCLHPLVKKVTFTGSTRVGKLVAGLCARNLKKCTLELGGNCPFIVFDDADVEDAATQFTALKWRNAGQACISVNRAYVQSGVYDQFTRLVVEKASKLKVGHGAAPGTTMGPVTTPRGLEKAELQAADAIKRGAKLVLGTGKAHAKAKAEEGAGLGKGVGGYFMDPTILTGMTQDMLISKDETFAPVTGIYKFETEEEAVKWANDTSMGLASYAFTKNVDRLWRMLENLEAGMIGLNTGNSSAAESPFGGIKESGYGKESGKDVAVREYLIEKTGTFTISGQY
;
A
#
# COMPACT_ATOMS: atom_id res chain seq x y z
N MET A 1 -5.96 -18.33 61.37
CA MET A 1 -5.87 -19.81 61.27
C MET A 1 -6.93 -20.32 60.31
N LEU A 2 -6.77 -20.07 59.00
CA LEU A 2 -7.59 -20.65 57.92
C LEU A 2 -6.89 -20.57 56.53
N GLY A 3 -5.59 -20.23 56.49
CA GLY A 3 -4.81 -20.07 55.24
C GLY A 3 -3.71 -21.12 55.03
N SER A 4 -3.48 -22.01 56.01
CA SER A 4 -2.38 -22.98 55.95
C SER A 4 -2.79 -24.38 55.45
N GLU A 5 -4.08 -24.71 55.41
CA GLU A 5 -4.56 -26.01 54.94
C GLU A 5 -4.80 -26.03 53.42
N VAL A 6 -5.32 -24.95 52.84
CA VAL A 6 -5.50 -24.84 51.38
C VAL A 6 -4.16 -24.83 50.63
N ALA A 7 -3.13 -24.19 51.21
CA ALA A 7 -1.79 -24.19 50.65
C ALA A 7 -1.11 -25.57 50.72
N ARG A 8 -1.44 -26.40 51.74
CA ARG A 8 -0.92 -27.77 51.85
C ARG A 8 -1.59 -28.71 50.88
N GLU A 9 -2.89 -28.53 50.62
CA GLU A 9 -3.62 -29.36 49.66
C GLU A 9 -3.21 -29.06 48.21
N GLN A 10 -2.95 -27.78 47.87
CA GLN A 10 -2.42 -27.41 46.55
C GLN A 10 -0.99 -27.93 46.32
N LEU A 11 -0.15 -27.94 47.36
CA LEU A 11 1.21 -28.49 47.27
C LEU A 11 1.21 -30.02 47.09
N ARG A 12 0.24 -30.70 47.71
CA ARG A 12 0.06 -32.15 47.61
C ARG A 12 -0.41 -32.58 46.22
N LEU A 13 -1.32 -31.81 45.61
CA LEU A 13 -1.79 -32.05 44.24
C LEU A 13 -0.67 -31.81 43.20
N LEU A 14 0.13 -30.76 43.38
CA LEU A 14 1.31 -30.49 42.52
C LEU A 14 2.40 -31.56 42.63
N GLN A 15 2.51 -32.25 43.78
CA GLN A 15 3.45 -33.35 43.97
C GLN A 15 2.93 -34.69 43.42
N GLN A 16 1.61 -34.88 43.29
CA GLN A 16 1.04 -36.05 42.63
C GLN A 16 1.19 -35.97 41.11
N ASP A 17 1.02 -34.81 40.50
CA ASP A 17 1.15 -34.63 39.04
C ASP A 17 2.61 -34.70 38.53
N TYR A 18 3.59 -34.60 39.42
CA TYR A 18 5.02 -34.66 39.06
C TYR A 18 5.54 -36.09 38.87
N HIS A 19 4.79 -37.12 39.28
CA HIS A 19 5.21 -38.52 39.17
C HIS A 19 4.83 -39.20 37.84
N ASP A 20 3.99 -38.57 37.00
CA ASP A 20 3.49 -39.16 35.75
C ASP A 20 4.09 -38.56 34.46
N PHE A 21 5.17 -37.78 34.55
CA PHE A 21 5.88 -37.28 33.37
C PHE A 21 7.33 -37.77 33.34
N ASN A 22 7.65 -38.56 32.32
CA ASN A 22 9.00 -39.05 32.03
C ASN A 22 9.57 -38.31 30.79
N PRO A 23 10.34 -37.21 30.94
CA PRO A 23 11.02 -36.57 29.83
C PRO A 23 12.43 -37.13 29.60
N PRO A 24 12.95 -37.07 28.36
CA PRO A 24 14.22 -37.67 27.96
C PRO A 24 15.44 -36.99 28.60
N ILE A 25 16.46 -37.80 28.86
CA ILE A 25 17.75 -37.46 29.47
C ILE A 25 18.49 -36.42 28.62
N VAL A 26 18.81 -35.26 29.20
CA VAL A 26 19.78 -34.28 28.69
C VAL A 26 20.92 -34.18 29.71
N PRO A 27 22.21 -34.26 29.29
CA PRO A 27 23.33 -34.23 30.22
C PRO A 27 23.53 -32.83 30.82
N THR A 28 23.63 -32.79 32.15
CA THR A 28 23.90 -31.61 32.96
C THR A 28 25.34 -31.12 32.78
N ILE A 29 25.50 -29.92 32.22
CA ILE A 29 26.76 -29.15 32.25
C ILE A 29 26.68 -28.20 33.47
N PRO A 30 27.65 -28.19 34.40
CA PRO A 30 27.59 -27.34 35.58
C PRO A 30 28.05 -25.90 35.26
N PHE A 31 27.19 -24.92 35.53
CA PHE A 31 27.58 -23.50 35.58
C PHE A 31 28.17 -23.14 36.96
N PRO A 32 29.30 -22.41 37.03
CA PRO A 32 29.92 -22.01 38.29
C PRO A 32 29.24 -20.79 38.93
N SER A 33 29.18 -20.80 40.27
CA SER A 33 28.61 -19.75 41.12
C SER A 33 29.29 -18.37 40.97
N ALA A 34 28.52 -17.32 41.26
CA ALA A 34 28.82 -15.88 41.12
C ALA A 34 30.01 -15.32 41.93
N VAL A 35 30.92 -16.17 42.41
CA VAL A 35 32.10 -15.79 43.22
C VAL A 35 33.42 -16.00 42.46
N THR A 36 33.38 -16.53 41.23
CA THR A 36 34.59 -16.82 40.43
C THR A 36 34.94 -15.72 39.41
N PHE A 37 34.05 -14.75 39.15
CA PHE A 37 34.29 -13.67 38.18
C PHE A 37 35.05 -12.45 38.76
N ALA A 38 35.22 -12.38 40.09
CA ALA A 38 35.86 -11.24 40.75
C ALA A 38 37.38 -11.40 41.03
N LYS A 39 38.04 -12.42 40.46
CA LYS A 39 39.49 -12.66 40.66
C LYS A 39 40.32 -12.81 39.37
N GLN A 40 39.75 -12.50 38.21
CA GLN A 40 40.45 -12.57 36.92
C GLN A 40 40.43 -11.26 36.10
N VAL A 41 40.35 -10.10 36.78
CA VAL A 41 40.62 -8.77 36.19
C VAL A 41 41.74 -8.04 36.94
N SER A 42 42.68 -8.80 37.50
CA SER A 42 43.91 -8.26 38.09
C SER A 42 45.12 -8.87 37.39
N LYS A 43 45.51 -8.27 36.26
CA LYS A 43 46.90 -8.15 35.75
C LYS A 43 46.89 -7.66 34.30
N GLY A 44 47.37 -6.44 34.09
CA GLY A 44 47.96 -6.04 32.82
C GLY A 44 47.27 -4.91 32.06
N LEU A 45 47.41 -3.68 32.56
CA LEU A 45 47.53 -2.48 31.71
C LEU A 45 48.32 -1.43 32.53
N PRO A 46 49.51 -0.98 32.07
CA PRO A 46 50.25 0.08 32.72
C PRO A 46 49.67 1.47 32.42
N SER A 47 49.82 2.29 33.45
CA SER A 47 49.46 3.69 33.66
C SER A 47 49.96 4.68 32.61
N LEU A 48 49.27 5.82 32.51
CA LEU A 48 49.84 7.14 32.83
C LEU A 48 48.72 8.16 33.11
N PHE A 49 48.54 8.46 34.40
CA PHE A 49 47.92 9.68 34.90
C PHE A 49 49.02 10.71 35.15
N SER A 50 48.77 11.99 34.87
CA SER A 50 49.10 13.07 35.81
C SER A 50 48.30 14.35 35.46
N ALA A 51 47.72 14.94 36.50
CA ALA A 51 46.91 16.18 36.53
C ALA A 51 47.81 17.43 36.70
N PRO A 52 47.38 18.63 37.16
CA PRO A 52 46.09 19.36 37.11
C PRO A 52 46.24 20.86 36.68
N ALA A 53 45.12 21.61 36.71
CA ALA A 53 44.99 23.06 37.03
C ALA A 53 44.66 24.09 35.90
N GLN A 54 43.43 24.62 36.02
CA GLN A 54 42.99 26.04 35.99
C GLN A 54 42.92 26.86 34.67
N PRO A 55 42.04 27.89 34.63
CA PRO A 55 41.12 28.11 33.53
C PRO A 55 41.50 29.29 32.63
N CYS A 56 41.31 29.14 31.33
CA CYS A 56 41.12 30.24 30.39
C CYS A 56 40.18 29.78 29.27
N THR A 57 39.03 30.45 29.22
CA THR A 57 38.25 30.81 28.03
C THR A 57 38.81 30.36 26.67
N ASN A 58 38.11 29.44 26.01
CA ASN A 58 37.59 29.64 24.66
C ASN A 58 36.66 28.47 24.26
N GLU A 59 35.54 28.87 23.65
CA GLU A 59 34.59 28.07 22.86
C GLU A 59 33.57 27.17 23.57
N PRO A 60 32.31 27.65 23.64
CA PRO A 60 31.13 26.81 23.70
C PRO A 60 30.53 26.56 22.29
N ASP A 61 29.83 25.43 22.21
CA ASP A 61 28.69 25.13 21.34
C ASP A 61 28.93 24.96 19.83
N TYR A 62 28.57 23.77 19.33
CA TYR A 62 28.16 23.53 17.95
C TYR A 62 26.82 24.25 17.69
N PRO A 63 26.76 25.29 16.83
CA PRO A 63 25.50 25.81 16.33
C PRO A 63 25.32 25.33 14.89
N PHE A 64 24.12 24.85 14.55
CA PHE A 64 23.62 25.01 13.19
C PHE A 64 23.69 26.50 12.84
N LYS A 65 24.61 26.88 11.95
CA LYS A 65 24.66 28.23 11.36
C LYS A 65 24.49 28.12 9.85
N ALA A 66 23.45 28.80 9.38
CA ALA A 66 23.20 29.09 7.98
C ALA A 66 24.44 29.69 7.33
N LEU A 67 24.85 29.12 6.18
CA LEU A 67 25.81 29.74 5.28
C LEU A 67 25.06 30.77 4.44
N ALA A 68 25.27 32.06 4.74
CA ALA A 68 24.94 33.14 3.83
C ALA A 68 26.10 33.28 2.83
N TRP A 69 25.80 33.23 1.54
CA TRP A 69 26.78 33.44 0.46
C TRP A 69 26.83 34.93 0.15
N THR A 70 28.02 35.46 -0.14
CA THR A 70 28.19 36.85 -0.57
C THR A 70 28.13 36.96 -2.09
N ALA A 71 27.83 38.15 -2.61
CA ALA A 71 27.71 38.39 -4.06
C ALA A 71 29.00 38.07 -4.84
N ASP A 72 30.16 38.11 -4.18
CA ASP A 72 31.45 37.77 -4.78
C ASP A 72 31.58 36.25 -5.04
N ASP A 73 30.97 35.41 -4.21
CA ASP A 73 31.02 33.94 -4.34
C ASP A 73 30.26 33.43 -5.58
N LEU A 74 29.18 34.13 -5.96
CA LEU A 74 28.31 33.78 -7.10
C LEU A 74 28.89 34.19 -8.47
N SER A 75 29.85 35.10 -8.51
CA SER A 75 30.48 35.57 -9.75
C SER A 75 31.41 34.52 -10.39
N SER A 76 31.79 33.48 -9.64
CA SER A 76 32.72 32.43 -10.09
C SER A 76 32.05 31.24 -10.80
N LEU A 77 30.72 31.14 -10.77
CA LEU A 77 29.95 29.98 -11.24
C LEU A 77 29.22 30.18 -12.57
N VAL A 78 29.31 31.36 -13.20
CA VAL A 78 28.62 31.65 -14.47
C VAL A 78 29.56 32.40 -15.42
N PRO A 79 29.90 31.84 -16.61
CA PRO A 79 30.64 32.58 -17.61
C PRO A 79 29.70 33.53 -18.38
N ALA A 80 29.94 34.85 -18.22
CA ALA A 80 29.37 36.02 -18.91
C ALA A 80 28.17 36.75 -18.26
N PRO A 81 28.10 38.11 -18.37
CA PRO A 81 27.63 38.97 -17.27
C PRO A 81 26.21 39.50 -17.45
N VAL A 82 25.50 39.69 -16.34
CA VAL A 82 24.30 40.54 -16.25
C VAL A 82 24.63 41.69 -15.30
N GLU A 83 24.57 42.94 -15.79
CA GLU A 83 24.75 44.15 -14.99
C GLU A 83 23.54 44.38 -14.08
N VAL A 84 23.80 44.64 -12.79
CA VAL A 84 22.79 45.07 -11.82
C VAL A 84 22.93 46.59 -11.64
N ALA A 85 21.95 47.36 -12.11
CA ALA A 85 21.88 48.80 -11.89
C ALA A 85 21.17 49.10 -10.57
N ILE A 86 21.82 49.87 -9.68
CA ILE A 86 21.25 50.37 -8.42
C ILE A 86 20.85 51.83 -8.63
N THR A 87 19.59 52.20 -8.35
CA THR A 87 19.13 53.60 -8.31
C THR A 87 18.63 54.02 -6.92
N PRO A 88 18.68 55.33 -6.57
CA PRO A 88 18.79 55.80 -5.19
C PRO A 88 17.46 56.07 -4.47
N THR A 89 16.39 55.36 -4.78
CA THR A 89 15.07 55.59 -4.14
C THR A 89 14.47 54.31 -3.56
N GLY A 90 15.13 53.74 -2.55
CA GLY A 90 14.52 53.14 -1.35
C GLY A 90 13.47 52.02 -1.46
N TYR A 91 13.13 51.48 -2.62
CA TYR A 91 12.25 50.31 -2.77
C TYR A 91 13.04 49.15 -3.37
N ALA A 92 13.12 48.04 -2.65
CA ALA A 92 13.54 46.77 -3.23
C ALA A 92 12.36 46.20 -4.01
N ASP A 93 12.48 46.08 -5.33
CA ASP A 93 11.56 45.27 -6.13
C ASP A 93 11.67 43.82 -5.65
N ALA A 94 10.57 43.31 -5.10
CA ALA A 94 10.55 42.09 -4.33
C ALA A 94 10.51 40.85 -5.24
N ILE A 95 11.67 40.27 -5.53
CA ILE A 95 11.75 38.83 -5.82
C ILE A 95 11.62 38.12 -4.47
N VAL A 96 10.51 37.40 -4.24
CA VAL A 96 10.30 36.63 -3.01
C VAL A 96 10.72 35.18 -3.27
N PRO A 97 11.85 34.70 -2.72
CA PRO A 97 12.26 33.31 -2.88
C PRO A 97 11.59 32.46 -1.80
N LEU A 98 10.80 31.47 -2.22
CA LEU A 98 10.26 30.44 -1.34
C LEU A 98 10.47 29.08 -2.01
N SER A 99 11.58 28.40 -1.63
CA SER A 99 11.95 26.98 -1.80
C SER A 99 11.63 26.25 -3.12
N ASP A 100 12.64 25.56 -3.64
CA ASP A 100 12.65 24.50 -4.67
C ASP A 100 11.60 24.63 -5.82
N GLU A 101 12.08 25.18 -6.95
CA GLU A 101 11.49 25.19 -8.30
C GLU A 101 10.44 26.26 -8.68
N LYS A 102 10.25 27.33 -7.89
CA LYS A 102 9.21 28.37 -8.17
C LYS A 102 9.72 29.81 -8.02
N VAL A 103 9.43 30.65 -9.02
CA VAL A 103 9.68 32.12 -8.99
C VAL A 103 8.42 32.87 -9.43
N PHE A 104 8.08 33.96 -8.75
CA PHE A 104 6.94 34.83 -9.08
C PHE A 104 7.45 36.16 -9.64
N ILE A 105 6.81 36.67 -10.70
CA ILE A 105 7.18 37.92 -11.37
C ILE A 105 5.99 38.88 -11.34
N GLN A 106 6.22 40.13 -10.92
CA GLN A 106 5.25 41.22 -10.98
C GLN A 106 5.79 42.33 -11.91
N PRO A 107 5.04 42.80 -12.93
CA PRO A 107 5.52 43.84 -13.84
C PRO A 107 5.55 45.21 -13.16
N ALA A 108 6.52 46.04 -13.51
CA ALA A 108 6.79 47.33 -12.87
C ALA A 108 5.71 48.42 -13.08
N THR A 109 4.71 48.20 -13.94
CA THR A 109 3.74 49.24 -14.35
C THR A 109 2.27 48.87 -14.17
N SER A 110 1.94 47.74 -13.53
CA SER A 110 0.53 47.34 -13.34
C SER A 110 0.11 47.34 -11.86
N GLU A 111 -0.92 48.11 -11.52
CA GLU A 111 -1.63 48.10 -10.22
C GLU A 111 -2.46 46.81 -10.02
N LEU A 112 -1.90 45.65 -10.34
CA LEU A 112 -2.61 44.37 -10.19
C LEU A 112 -2.46 43.84 -8.75
N PRO A 113 -3.56 43.35 -8.14
CA PRO A 113 -3.54 42.77 -6.80
C PRO A 113 -2.73 41.47 -6.76
N LEU A 114 -2.16 41.15 -5.58
CA LEU A 114 -1.31 39.96 -5.33
C LEU A 114 -1.95 38.61 -5.74
N SER A 115 -3.27 38.55 -5.94
CA SER A 115 -3.99 37.36 -6.43
C SER A 115 -3.71 37.03 -7.90
N ASP A 116 -3.10 37.96 -8.66
CA ASP A 116 -2.92 37.87 -10.11
C ASP A 116 -1.46 37.57 -10.51
N LEU A 117 -0.68 37.03 -9.58
CA LEU A 117 0.73 36.70 -9.80
C LEU A 117 0.91 35.55 -10.80
N LEU A 118 1.82 35.74 -11.75
CA LEU A 118 2.26 34.70 -12.67
C LEU A 118 3.33 33.83 -12.00
N GLN A 119 3.15 32.52 -12.09
CA GLN A 119 4.09 31.55 -11.56
C GLN A 119 4.97 31.02 -12.69
N LEU A 120 6.28 31.22 -12.58
CA LEU A 120 7.27 30.58 -13.46
C LEU A 120 7.65 29.23 -12.86
N LEU A 121 7.44 28.17 -13.64
CA LEU A 121 7.71 26.80 -13.24
C LEU A 121 8.78 26.22 -14.17
N VAL A 122 9.80 25.61 -13.56
CA VAL A 122 10.90 24.96 -14.28
C VAL A 122 10.58 23.48 -14.36
N SER A 123 10.60 22.89 -15.55
CA SER A 123 10.51 21.43 -15.65
C SER A 123 11.81 20.82 -15.11
N PRO A 124 11.76 19.90 -14.12
CA PRO A 124 12.95 19.19 -13.68
C PRO A 124 13.44 18.34 -14.86
N SER A 125 14.57 18.70 -15.45
CA SER A 125 15.21 17.85 -16.45
C SER A 125 15.77 16.62 -15.73
N SER A 126 15.35 15.43 -16.16
CA SER A 126 16.15 14.22 -15.99
C SER A 126 17.56 14.50 -16.52
N GLN A 127 18.59 13.99 -15.85
CA GLN A 127 20.05 14.25 -15.99
C GLN A 127 20.68 14.20 -17.41
N GLU A 128 19.93 14.22 -18.52
CA GLU A 128 20.43 14.12 -19.90
C GLU A 128 19.90 15.20 -20.88
N ALA A 129 19.25 16.27 -20.44
CA ALA A 129 18.85 17.38 -21.33
C ALA A 129 19.72 18.64 -21.10
N CYS A 130 20.36 19.14 -22.17
CA CYS A 130 21.30 20.27 -22.10
C CYS A 130 20.67 21.67 -21.96
N SER A 131 19.33 21.80 -21.90
CA SER A 131 18.66 23.10 -21.74
C SER A 131 17.35 22.99 -20.95
N PRO A 132 17.10 23.86 -19.94
CA PRO A 132 15.84 23.88 -19.20
C PRO A 132 14.69 24.47 -20.04
N VAL A 133 13.48 23.92 -19.85
CA VAL A 133 12.22 24.44 -20.41
C VAL A 133 11.41 25.09 -19.30
N TYR A 134 10.88 26.28 -19.57
CA TYR A 134 10.12 27.08 -18.62
C TYR A 134 8.65 27.12 -19.04
N TYR A 135 7.73 27.23 -18.09
CA TYR A 135 6.35 27.58 -18.39
C TYR A 135 5.80 28.60 -17.40
N LEU A 136 4.89 29.42 -17.90
CA LEU A 136 4.14 30.41 -17.11
C LEU A 136 2.73 29.88 -16.87
N GLN A 137 2.34 29.88 -15.60
CA GLN A 137 1.00 29.50 -15.15
C GLN A 137 0.34 30.67 -14.42
N SER A 138 -0.87 31.02 -14.84
CA SER A 138 -1.71 31.98 -14.13
C SER A 138 -2.35 31.35 -12.89
N GLN A 139 -2.28 32.04 -11.75
CA GLN A 139 -2.99 31.65 -10.53
C GLN A 139 -4.45 32.15 -10.51
N ASN A 140 -4.83 33.07 -11.39
CA ASN A 140 -6.20 33.55 -11.53
C ASN A 140 -6.92 32.81 -12.66
N SER A 141 -8.04 32.16 -12.31
CA SER A 141 -8.89 31.38 -13.23
C SER A 141 -9.60 32.20 -14.30
N ASN A 142 -9.60 33.53 -14.18
CA ASN A 142 -10.29 34.44 -15.10
C ASN A 142 -9.35 35.10 -16.14
N LEU A 143 -8.04 34.84 -16.09
CA LEU A 143 -7.08 35.35 -17.07
C LEU A 143 -7.00 34.41 -18.27
N THR A 144 -7.26 34.93 -19.47
CA THR A 144 -7.18 34.18 -20.73
C THR A 144 -5.86 34.43 -21.44
N SER A 145 -5.55 33.61 -22.44
CA SER A 145 -4.35 33.76 -23.28
C SER A 145 -4.26 35.14 -23.96
N THR A 146 -5.39 35.77 -24.25
CA THR A 146 -5.48 37.13 -24.83
C THR A 146 -5.05 38.22 -23.84
N SER A 147 -5.32 38.03 -22.54
CA SER A 147 -4.92 38.96 -21.47
C SER A 147 -3.41 38.95 -21.18
N LEU A 148 -2.71 37.88 -21.58
CA LEU A 148 -1.27 37.70 -21.35
C LEU A 148 -0.39 38.25 -22.48
N VAL A 149 -0.97 38.53 -23.66
CA VAL A 149 -0.23 39.03 -24.84
C VAL A 149 0.53 40.34 -24.60
N PRO A 150 -0.01 41.36 -23.90
CA PRO A 150 0.73 42.60 -23.62
C PRO A 150 1.93 42.39 -22.69
N LEU A 151 1.82 41.49 -21.70
CA LEU A 151 2.91 41.14 -20.78
C LEU A 151 4.10 40.46 -21.48
N MET A 152 3.87 39.83 -22.63
CA MET A 152 4.89 39.12 -23.39
C MET A 152 5.75 40.06 -24.25
N GLN A 153 5.31 41.31 -24.46
CA GLN A 153 6.02 42.29 -25.30
C GLN A 153 7.25 42.91 -24.60
N ASP A 154 7.36 42.78 -23.28
CA ASP A 154 8.46 43.32 -22.47
C ASP A 154 9.58 42.29 -22.18
N LEU A 155 9.50 41.08 -22.75
CA LEU A 155 10.49 40.01 -22.55
C LEU A 155 11.63 40.09 -23.59
N PRO A 156 12.89 39.73 -23.22
CA PRO A 156 14.04 39.81 -24.12
C PRO A 156 13.98 38.80 -25.28
N ASP A 157 14.55 39.21 -26.43
CA ASP A 157 14.47 38.53 -27.75
C ASP A 157 14.96 37.06 -27.80
N ASN A 158 15.68 36.60 -26.77
CA ASN A 158 16.17 35.24 -26.65
C ASN A 158 15.10 34.23 -26.20
N PHE A 159 13.88 34.68 -25.89
CA PHE A 159 12.72 33.81 -25.68
C PHE A 159 11.90 33.66 -26.97
N LEU A 160 11.93 32.46 -27.56
CA LEU A 160 11.14 32.14 -28.75
C LEU A 160 9.78 31.58 -28.34
N PHE A 161 8.74 32.36 -28.61
CA PHE A 161 7.35 31.98 -28.35
C PHE A 161 6.84 30.99 -29.41
N ALA A 162 6.33 29.84 -28.99
CA ALA A 162 5.54 28.98 -29.86
C ALA A 162 4.17 29.65 -30.09
N LYS A 163 4.04 30.39 -31.18
CA LYS A 163 2.81 31.11 -31.54
C LYS A 163 1.62 30.17 -31.87
N ASP A 164 1.89 28.87 -32.04
CA ASP A 164 0.90 27.87 -32.46
C ASP A 164 0.15 27.19 -31.29
N VAL A 165 0.23 27.69 -30.06
CA VAL A 165 -0.59 27.20 -28.93
C VAL A 165 -1.98 27.86 -28.89
N LEU A 166 -2.26 28.81 -29.78
CA LEU A 166 -3.53 29.53 -29.84
C LEU A 166 -4.50 28.92 -30.85
N GLY A 167 -5.07 27.78 -30.46
CA GLY A 167 -6.29 27.23 -31.06
C GLY A 167 -7.49 27.20 -30.12
N GLU A 168 -7.31 27.48 -28.83
CA GLU A 168 -8.41 27.48 -27.85
C GLU A 168 -8.46 28.77 -27.02
N PRO A 169 -9.64 29.43 -26.92
CA PRO A 169 -9.84 30.66 -26.14
C PRO A 169 -9.54 30.51 -24.64
N ASP A 170 -9.50 29.29 -24.11
CA ASP A 170 -9.42 28.98 -22.68
C ASP A 170 -8.06 28.42 -22.22
N ALA A 171 -7.01 28.52 -23.03
CA ALA A 171 -5.69 28.02 -22.68
C ALA A 171 -5.10 28.78 -21.45
N ARG A 172 -4.95 28.06 -20.32
CA ARG A 172 -4.53 28.61 -19.01
C ARG A 172 -3.00 28.63 -18.77
N ASN A 173 -2.22 28.07 -19.70
CA ASN A 173 -0.76 27.89 -19.56
C ASN A 173 -0.02 28.29 -20.85
N ILE A 174 1.13 28.96 -20.73
CA ILE A 174 2.00 29.33 -21.86
C ILE A 174 3.39 28.72 -21.66
N TRP A 175 3.88 28.00 -22.68
CA TRP A 175 5.18 27.32 -22.66
C TRP A 175 6.25 28.15 -23.33
N ILE A 176 7.42 28.27 -22.69
CA ILE A 176 8.51 29.10 -23.16
C ILE A 176 9.83 28.30 -23.13
N GLY A 177 10.40 28.03 -24.31
CA GLY A 177 11.68 27.36 -24.46
C GLY A 177 12.82 28.34 -24.76
N ASN A 178 14.01 28.09 -24.21
CA ASN A 178 15.20 28.94 -24.40
C ASN A 178 15.94 28.66 -25.72
N ASP A 179 15.82 27.48 -26.33
CA ASP A 179 16.55 27.20 -27.56
C ASP A 179 15.65 26.57 -28.64
N ARG A 180 16.07 26.73 -29.90
CA ARG A 180 15.40 26.22 -31.11
C ARG A 180 15.37 24.68 -31.21
N SER A 181 15.37 23.94 -30.10
CA SER A 181 15.28 22.48 -30.06
C SER A 181 13.86 21.97 -30.23
N VAL A 182 12.80 22.71 -29.91
CA VAL A 182 11.43 22.24 -30.13
C VAL A 182 11.09 22.30 -31.62
N THR A 183 10.84 21.14 -32.24
CA THR A 183 10.54 21.05 -33.68
C THR A 183 9.06 20.82 -33.98
N SER A 184 8.31 20.18 -33.08
CA SER A 184 6.86 20.02 -33.20
C SER A 184 6.20 19.64 -31.87
N LEU A 185 4.88 19.84 -31.79
CA LEU A 185 4.03 19.41 -30.70
C LEU A 185 3.01 18.41 -31.25
N HIS A 186 2.74 17.33 -30.54
CA HIS A 186 1.78 16.31 -30.96
C HIS A 186 0.83 15.94 -29.81
N ARG A 187 -0.44 15.69 -30.12
CA ARG A 187 -1.40 15.08 -29.19
C ARG A 187 -1.69 13.66 -29.61
N ASP A 188 -1.64 12.74 -28.65
CA ASP A 188 -2.12 11.38 -28.89
C ASP A 188 -3.66 11.29 -28.78
N PRO A 189 -4.28 10.17 -29.19
CA PRO A 189 -5.74 9.99 -29.13
C PRO A 189 -6.34 10.01 -27.72
N TYR A 190 -5.53 10.11 -26.66
CA TYR A 190 -5.93 10.24 -25.26
C TYR A 190 -5.65 11.65 -24.71
N GLU A 191 -5.47 12.63 -25.60
CA GLU A 191 -5.19 14.05 -25.30
C GLU A 191 -3.87 14.30 -24.55
N ASN A 192 -2.95 13.32 -24.52
CA ASN A 192 -1.62 13.58 -23.94
C ASN A 192 -0.79 14.43 -24.90
N LEU A 193 -0.17 15.47 -24.35
CA LEU A 193 0.67 16.38 -25.11
C LEU A 193 2.12 15.90 -25.12
N TYR A 194 2.74 15.87 -26.29
CA TYR A 194 4.14 15.50 -26.47
C TYR A 194 4.92 16.62 -27.16
N LEU A 195 6.10 16.92 -26.63
CA LEU A 195 7.10 17.77 -27.27
C LEU A 195 8.08 16.90 -28.05
N VAL A 196 8.32 17.27 -29.30
CA VAL A 196 9.38 16.67 -30.12
C VAL A 196 10.55 17.63 -30.18
N LEU A 197 11.72 17.18 -29.73
CA LEU A 197 12.97 17.92 -29.83
C LEU A 197 13.78 17.51 -31.07
N LYS A 198 14.57 18.44 -31.59
CA LYS A 198 15.50 18.26 -32.71
C LYS A 198 16.51 17.16 -32.34
N GLY A 199 16.49 16.03 -33.06
CA GLY A 199 17.30 14.85 -32.73
C GLY A 199 16.51 13.60 -32.30
N SER A 200 15.20 13.56 -32.55
CA SER A 200 14.33 12.37 -32.45
C SER A 200 13.95 11.92 -31.03
N LYS A 201 14.12 12.78 -30.01
CA LYS A 201 13.62 12.51 -28.65
C LYS A 201 12.24 13.16 -28.46
N THR A 202 11.24 12.32 -28.19
CA THR A 202 9.87 12.73 -27.87
C THR A 202 9.66 12.67 -26.35
N PHE A 203 9.17 13.77 -25.77
CA PHE A 203 8.91 13.88 -24.33
C PHE A 203 7.42 14.04 -24.10
N ARG A 204 6.84 13.20 -23.24
CA ARG A 204 5.46 13.39 -22.76
C ARG A 204 5.46 14.55 -21.77
N LEU A 205 4.71 15.60 -22.06
CA LEU A 205 4.49 16.69 -21.13
C LEU A 205 3.44 16.28 -20.11
N TRP A 206 3.76 16.49 -18.84
CA TRP A 206 2.82 16.31 -17.74
C TRP A 206 2.15 17.65 -17.43
N PRO A 207 0.81 17.74 -17.46
CA PRO A 207 0.14 18.49 -16.40
C PRO A 207 -1.10 17.79 -15.85
N PRO A 208 -1.63 18.24 -14.70
CA PRO A 208 -2.84 17.69 -14.09
C PRO A 208 -4.01 17.92 -15.05
N VAL A 209 -4.66 16.84 -15.48
CA VAL A 209 -5.88 16.92 -16.27
C VAL A 209 -7.03 17.25 -15.32
N ASP A 210 -7.80 18.27 -15.66
CA ASP A 210 -9.08 18.62 -15.05
C ASP A 210 -10.09 17.49 -15.35
N GLU A 211 -10.58 16.81 -14.32
CA GLU A 211 -11.34 15.56 -14.41
C GLU A 211 -12.77 15.74 -14.95
N SER A 212 -13.20 16.95 -15.32
CA SER A 212 -14.60 17.21 -15.69
C SER A 212 -14.93 17.18 -17.18
N ALA A 213 -14.00 16.84 -18.08
CA ALA A 213 -14.27 16.83 -19.52
C ALA A 213 -13.64 15.63 -20.25
N MET A 214 -14.30 14.46 -20.19
CA MET A 214 -14.14 13.44 -21.24
C MET A 214 -15.49 12.81 -21.62
N PRO A 215 -15.93 12.93 -22.89
CA PRO A 215 -17.03 12.14 -23.41
C PRO A 215 -16.56 10.73 -23.81
N THR A 216 -17.27 9.72 -23.33
CA THR A 216 -17.21 8.31 -23.72
C THR A 216 -17.49 8.11 -25.22
N LYS A 217 -16.55 7.50 -25.96
CA LYS A 217 -16.75 6.44 -27.00
C LYS A 217 -15.48 6.21 -27.85
N LEU A 218 -14.89 5.02 -27.78
CA LEU A 218 -14.81 3.98 -28.84
C LEU A 218 -13.61 3.04 -28.64
N VAL A 219 -13.93 1.75 -28.64
CA VAL A 219 -13.01 0.61 -28.70
C VAL A 219 -12.92 0.16 -30.16
N ARG A 220 -11.71 0.02 -30.74
CA ARG A 220 -11.23 -1.13 -31.54
C ARG A 220 -9.99 -0.79 -32.42
N THR A 221 -9.03 -1.73 -32.36
CA THR A 221 -8.08 -2.19 -33.39
C THR A 221 -6.91 -1.30 -33.85
N GLY A 222 -5.69 -1.87 -33.79
CA GLY A 222 -4.62 -1.61 -34.77
C GLY A 222 -3.23 -1.33 -34.19
N LEU A 223 -2.30 -2.28 -34.34
CA LEU A 223 -0.85 -2.08 -34.17
C LEU A 223 -0.32 -0.96 -35.08
N TYR A 224 0.57 -0.09 -34.56
CA TYR A 224 1.55 0.62 -35.38
C TYR A 224 2.93 0.64 -34.70
N GLN A 225 3.89 -0.04 -35.33
CA GLN A 225 5.33 0.25 -35.18
C GLN A 225 5.67 1.38 -36.17
N TYR A 226 6.38 2.42 -35.73
CA TYR A 226 6.97 3.40 -36.63
C TYR A 226 8.50 3.26 -36.64
N ASN A 227 9.05 3.00 -37.83
CA ASN A 227 10.48 2.91 -38.10
C ASN A 227 11.00 4.30 -38.50
N ALA A 228 11.86 4.88 -37.66
CA ALA A 228 12.45 6.19 -37.88
C ALA A 228 13.72 6.08 -38.72
N ASN A 229 13.62 5.76 -40.02
CA ASN A 229 14.66 6.02 -41.01
C ASN A 229 14.19 5.70 -42.45
N ALA A 230 13.59 6.68 -43.13
CA ALA A 230 13.60 6.75 -44.60
C ALA A 230 13.33 8.18 -45.07
N SER A 231 14.36 8.80 -45.65
CA SER A 231 14.33 10.12 -46.28
C SER A 231 14.04 10.01 -47.78
N THR A 232 12.78 9.88 -48.19
CA THR A 232 12.18 10.31 -49.50
C THR A 232 10.69 9.88 -49.59
N PRO A 233 9.84 10.57 -50.38
CA PRO A 233 8.38 10.54 -50.25
C PRO A 233 7.72 9.35 -50.97
N PHE A 234 6.80 8.67 -50.28
CA PHE A 234 5.84 7.74 -50.90
C PHE A 234 4.48 8.43 -51.04
N ARG A 235 4.02 8.61 -52.29
CA ARG A 235 2.63 8.88 -52.67
C ARG A 235 1.93 7.55 -52.90
N ILE A 236 0.77 7.32 -52.30
CA ILE A 236 -0.22 6.36 -52.83
C ILE A 236 -1.60 7.05 -52.85
N ASN A 237 -2.20 6.98 -54.04
CA ASN A 237 -3.49 7.50 -54.46
C ASN A 237 -4.68 6.83 -53.76
N LEU A 238 -5.71 7.63 -53.48
CA LEU A 238 -7.13 7.26 -53.35
C LEU A 238 -7.85 8.38 -54.14
N ASP A 239 -8.67 8.23 -55.17
CA ASP A 239 -9.36 7.15 -55.89
C ASP A 239 -9.78 7.71 -57.28
N GLN A 240 -10.03 6.83 -58.27
CA GLN A 240 -10.99 6.94 -59.40
C GLN A 240 -10.70 5.77 -60.39
N GLU A 241 -11.60 4.91 -60.89
CA GLU A 241 -13.07 4.86 -61.04
C GLU A 241 -13.54 3.37 -61.12
N ALA A 242 -14.80 3.10 -60.74
CA ALA A 242 -15.83 2.62 -61.68
C ALA A 242 -17.18 2.33 -60.96
N ASP A 243 -18.16 3.20 -61.25
CA ASP A 243 -19.54 2.90 -61.64
C ASP A 243 -20.49 2.12 -60.69
N LYS A 244 -21.50 2.84 -60.15
CA LYS A 244 -22.91 2.77 -60.62
C LYS A 244 -23.90 3.66 -59.82
N ILE A 245 -24.39 4.73 -60.48
CA ILE A 245 -25.80 5.22 -60.62
C ILE A 245 -26.63 5.55 -59.34
N PRO A 246 -27.50 6.61 -59.30
CA PRO A 246 -27.33 8.04 -59.60
C PRO A 246 -27.92 8.95 -58.48
N TRP A 247 -27.83 10.25 -58.73
CA TRP A 247 -28.34 11.39 -57.98
C TRP A 247 -29.88 11.44 -57.84
N ILE A 248 -30.35 11.95 -56.68
CA ILE A 248 -31.62 12.67 -56.56
C ILE A 248 -31.37 13.98 -55.83
N ASP A 249 -31.55 15.09 -56.54
CA ASP A 249 -31.75 16.43 -56.00
C ASP A 249 -33.12 16.51 -55.32
N LEU A 250 -33.20 17.21 -54.19
CA LEU A 250 -34.48 17.71 -53.67
C LEU A 250 -34.38 19.21 -53.39
N ASP A 251 -35.05 19.96 -54.26
CA ASP A 251 -35.39 21.37 -54.12
C ASP A 251 -36.37 21.61 -52.94
N PRO A 252 -36.52 22.87 -52.47
CA PRO A 252 -37.14 23.21 -51.20
C PRO A 252 -38.66 23.35 -51.28
N LEU A 253 -39.40 22.85 -50.29
CA LEU A 253 -40.81 23.18 -50.06
C LEU A 253 -41.09 23.37 -48.56
N GLU A 254 -41.53 24.58 -48.20
CA GLU A 254 -42.24 24.89 -46.95
C GLU A 254 -43.74 24.45 -47.02
N PRO A 255 -44.62 24.80 -46.06
CA PRO A 255 -44.88 24.08 -44.82
C PRO A 255 -46.37 23.65 -44.71
N THR A 256 -46.70 22.49 -44.12
CA THR A 256 -48.07 22.25 -43.60
C THR A 256 -48.13 21.25 -42.44
N HIS A 257 -48.73 21.74 -41.34
CA HIS A 257 -49.43 21.12 -40.21
C HIS A 257 -48.98 19.81 -39.52
N GLU A 258 -48.60 20.02 -38.25
CA GLU A 258 -48.96 19.30 -37.01
C GLU A 258 -49.03 17.76 -37.01
N GLN A 259 -48.06 17.15 -36.30
CA GLN A 259 -48.35 16.15 -35.27
C GLN A 259 -47.16 15.97 -34.31
N THR A 260 -47.47 15.95 -33.02
CA THR A 260 -46.58 15.83 -31.88
C THR A 260 -45.88 14.47 -31.88
N LEU A 261 -44.54 14.43 -31.87
CA LEU A 261 -43.76 13.20 -31.73
C LEU A 261 -42.77 13.31 -30.56
N THR A 262 -43.10 12.63 -29.48
CA THR A 262 -42.18 12.18 -28.43
C THR A 262 -41.11 11.28 -29.04
N MET A 263 -39.85 11.71 -29.05
CA MET A 263 -38.72 10.85 -29.43
C MET A 263 -38.19 10.08 -28.23
N GLY A 264 -38.35 8.75 -28.31
CA GLY A 264 -37.77 7.79 -27.38
C GLY A 264 -36.25 7.73 -27.52
N TYR A 265 -35.56 7.97 -26.41
CA TYR A 265 -34.19 7.51 -26.22
C TYR A 265 -34.23 5.99 -25.98
N SER A 266 -33.59 5.22 -26.85
CA SER A 266 -33.29 3.81 -26.62
C SER A 266 -31.98 3.73 -25.84
N PRO A 267 -31.99 3.33 -24.55
CA PRO A 267 -30.76 3.08 -23.83
C PRO A 267 -30.06 1.85 -24.40
N SER A 268 -28.75 1.97 -24.62
CA SER A 268 -27.85 0.84 -24.85
C SER A 268 -28.07 -0.22 -23.76
N PRO A 269 -28.06 -1.53 -24.09
CA PRO A 269 -28.38 -2.55 -23.12
C PRO A 269 -27.28 -2.61 -22.07
N PHE A 270 -27.57 -2.08 -20.87
CA PHE A 270 -27.05 -2.68 -19.66
C PHE A 270 -27.39 -4.15 -19.76
N THR A 271 -26.38 -5.00 -19.81
CA THR A 271 -26.58 -6.41 -19.52
C THR A 271 -27.01 -6.44 -18.06
N GLU A 272 -28.32 -6.60 -17.84
CA GLU A 272 -28.82 -7.13 -16.58
C GLU A 272 -28.14 -8.49 -16.43
N THR A 273 -26.98 -8.51 -15.76
CA THR A 273 -26.46 -9.73 -15.18
C THR A 273 -27.47 -10.08 -14.13
N THR A 274 -28.43 -10.94 -14.48
CA THR A 274 -29.30 -11.58 -13.52
C THR A 274 -28.38 -12.22 -12.49
N LEU A 275 -28.35 -11.67 -11.27
CA LEU A 275 -27.78 -12.38 -10.12
C LEU A 275 -28.36 -13.78 -10.18
N ALA A 276 -27.50 -14.81 -10.27
CA ALA A 276 -27.97 -16.19 -10.29
C ALA A 276 -28.97 -16.38 -9.14
N GLU A 277 -30.12 -17.00 -9.41
CA GLU A 277 -31.13 -17.23 -8.38
C GLU A 277 -30.54 -18.12 -7.27
N GLY A 278 -30.12 -17.49 -6.17
CA GLY A 278 -29.54 -18.15 -5.00
C GLY A 278 -28.00 -18.14 -4.95
N LEU A 279 -27.46 -18.33 -3.75
CA LEU A 279 -26.02 -18.42 -3.54
C LEU A 279 -25.43 -19.65 -4.24
N PRO A 280 -24.19 -19.57 -4.79
CA PRO A 280 -23.53 -20.71 -5.43
C PRO A 280 -23.11 -21.82 -4.44
N PHE A 281 -23.38 -21.64 -3.16
CA PHE A 281 -23.07 -22.54 -2.06
C PHE A 281 -24.14 -22.47 -0.97
N LYS A 282 -24.16 -23.48 -0.10
CA LYS A 282 -25.08 -23.53 1.05
C LYS A 282 -24.37 -23.09 2.34
N LEU A 283 -24.96 -22.12 3.03
CA LEU A 283 -24.58 -21.72 4.39
C LEU A 283 -25.36 -22.53 5.43
N ASN A 284 -24.74 -22.82 6.57
CA ASN A 284 -25.40 -23.40 7.73
C ASN A 284 -26.25 -22.32 8.44
N ASP A 285 -25.72 -21.10 8.60
CA ASP A 285 -26.44 -19.91 9.05
C ASP A 285 -26.61 -18.91 7.87
N PRO A 286 -27.77 -18.90 7.18
CA PRO A 286 -28.01 -17.97 6.07
C PRO A 286 -28.06 -16.50 6.53
N ASP A 287 -28.30 -16.23 7.82
CA ASP A 287 -28.29 -14.88 8.36
C ASP A 287 -26.88 -14.30 8.55
N LEU A 288 -25.84 -15.10 8.34
CA LEU A 288 -24.46 -14.65 8.39
C LEU A 288 -24.11 -13.73 7.22
N LEU A 289 -24.60 -14.05 6.03
CA LEU A 289 -24.32 -13.28 4.82
C LEU A 289 -25.31 -12.13 4.68
N LYS A 290 -24.80 -10.90 4.76
CA LYS A 290 -25.55 -9.68 4.52
C LYS A 290 -24.76 -8.84 3.52
N GLN A 291 -25.49 -8.16 2.65
CA GLN A 291 -24.96 -7.51 1.46
C GLN A 291 -25.02 -5.99 1.54
N ASP A 292 -25.47 -5.43 2.66
CA ASP A 292 -25.58 -3.99 2.86
C ASP A 292 -24.48 -3.49 3.79
N SER A 293 -24.15 -2.20 3.71
CA SER A 293 -23.21 -1.58 4.65
C SER A 293 -23.73 -1.71 6.09
N TYR A 294 -22.82 -1.70 7.06
CA TYR A 294 -23.16 -1.89 8.46
C TYR A 294 -22.84 -0.65 9.28
N VAL A 295 -23.85 0.11 9.69
CA VAL A 295 -23.67 1.37 10.44
C VAL A 295 -24.59 1.40 11.64
N HIS A 296 -24.02 1.70 12.81
CA HIS A 296 -24.76 1.81 14.07
C HIS A 296 -25.59 0.56 14.40
N GLY A 297 -25.04 -0.62 14.14
CA GLY A 297 -25.74 -1.88 14.39
C GLY A 297 -26.83 -2.21 13.37
N GLN A 298 -26.97 -1.43 12.29
CA GLN A 298 -28.02 -1.56 11.27
C GLN A 298 -27.44 -1.78 9.88
N TRP A 299 -28.20 -2.47 9.03
CA TRP A 299 -27.91 -2.64 7.60
C TRP A 299 -28.40 -1.40 6.83
N VAL A 300 -27.52 -0.76 6.06
CA VAL A 300 -27.80 0.52 5.40
C VAL A 300 -27.41 0.51 3.92
N GLN A 301 -28.21 1.20 3.11
CA GLN A 301 -27.89 1.49 1.70
C GLN A 301 -27.01 2.74 1.61
N ALA A 302 -26.32 2.88 0.48
CA ALA A 302 -25.66 4.14 0.11
C ALA A 302 -26.73 5.21 -0.16
N LYS A 303 -26.47 6.47 0.19
CA LYS A 303 -27.39 7.58 -0.10
C LYS A 303 -27.69 7.75 -1.58
N SER A 304 -26.74 7.39 -2.45
CA SER A 304 -26.89 7.39 -3.91
C SER A 304 -27.83 6.30 -4.42
N ALA A 305 -28.22 5.33 -3.58
CA ALA A 305 -28.88 4.07 -3.92
C ALA A 305 -28.13 3.20 -4.95
N LYS A 306 -26.90 3.57 -5.34
CA LYS A 306 -26.07 2.78 -6.24
C LYS A 306 -25.51 1.55 -5.52
N ARG A 307 -25.25 0.49 -6.29
CA ARG A 307 -24.63 -0.75 -5.85
C ARG A 307 -23.54 -1.15 -6.83
N PHE A 308 -22.61 -2.00 -6.38
CA PHE A 308 -21.59 -2.63 -7.22
C PHE A 308 -21.59 -4.14 -6.99
N ASP A 309 -21.17 -4.89 -8.01
CA ASP A 309 -21.13 -6.35 -7.97
C ASP A 309 -19.86 -6.87 -7.31
N VAL A 310 -20.01 -7.95 -6.55
CA VAL A 310 -18.92 -8.76 -6.01
C VAL A 310 -18.75 -9.97 -6.92
N ILE A 311 -17.58 -10.07 -7.54
CA ILE A 311 -17.25 -11.07 -8.55
C ILE A 311 -16.53 -12.24 -7.89
N ASP A 312 -16.88 -13.46 -8.29
CA ASP A 312 -16.12 -14.65 -7.93
C ASP A 312 -14.94 -14.80 -8.91
N PRO A 313 -13.68 -14.60 -8.45
CA PRO A 313 -12.53 -14.66 -9.34
C PRO A 313 -12.29 -16.08 -9.88
N GLY A 314 -12.92 -17.12 -9.34
CA GLY A 314 -12.82 -18.49 -9.83
C GLY A 314 -13.61 -18.75 -11.11
N ASN A 315 -14.55 -17.88 -11.47
CA ASN A 315 -15.39 -18.03 -12.66
C ASN A 315 -15.72 -16.70 -13.38
N ASP A 316 -15.33 -15.55 -12.83
CA ASP A 316 -15.61 -14.20 -13.34
C ASP A 316 -17.11 -13.84 -13.39
N VAL A 317 -17.90 -14.39 -12.45
CA VAL A 317 -19.36 -14.17 -12.35
C VAL A 317 -19.70 -13.42 -11.06
N ALA A 318 -20.59 -12.44 -11.17
CA ALA A 318 -21.17 -11.75 -10.03
C ALA A 318 -22.08 -12.70 -9.22
N TRP A 319 -21.85 -12.79 -7.91
CA TRP A 319 -22.65 -13.66 -7.02
C TRP A 319 -23.30 -12.92 -5.85
N ALA A 320 -22.94 -11.65 -5.64
CA ALA A 320 -23.51 -10.75 -4.66
C ALA A 320 -23.34 -9.30 -5.14
N SER A 321 -24.00 -8.36 -4.47
CA SER A 321 -23.81 -6.92 -4.70
C SER A 321 -23.71 -6.19 -3.37
N CYS A 322 -23.07 -5.02 -3.32
CA CYS A 322 -22.97 -4.19 -2.12
C CYS A 322 -23.30 -2.72 -2.43
N PRO A 323 -23.80 -1.92 -1.47
CA PRO A 323 -24.00 -0.50 -1.67
C PRO A 323 -22.69 0.20 -2.03
N ASP A 324 -22.77 1.10 -2.99
CA ASP A 324 -21.65 1.90 -3.45
C ASP A 324 -21.60 3.23 -2.70
N ASN A 325 -21.08 3.19 -1.46
CA ASN A 325 -21.01 4.36 -0.61
C ASN A 325 -19.98 5.36 -1.15
N GLY A 326 -20.30 6.65 -1.04
CA GLY A 326 -19.44 7.78 -1.41
C GLY A 326 -19.13 8.69 -0.21
N PRO A 327 -18.53 9.87 -0.45
CA PRO A 327 -18.21 10.85 0.60
C PRO A 327 -19.39 11.23 1.49
N ASP A 328 -20.59 11.34 0.91
CA ASP A 328 -21.80 11.76 1.64
C ASP A 328 -22.25 10.76 2.71
N ASP A 329 -21.82 9.50 2.63
CA ASP A 329 -22.15 8.44 3.58
C ASP A 329 -21.22 8.46 4.82
N VAL A 330 -20.09 9.17 4.75
CA VAL A 330 -19.00 9.09 5.74
C VAL A 330 -19.37 9.73 7.08
N ASP A 331 -19.95 10.93 7.09
CA ASP A 331 -20.21 11.66 8.35
C ASP A 331 -21.11 10.84 9.29
N ALA A 332 -22.21 10.28 8.78
CA ALA A 332 -23.14 9.48 9.59
C ALA A 332 -22.44 8.29 10.28
N ALA A 333 -21.57 7.58 9.55
CA ALA A 333 -20.81 6.45 10.09
C ALA A 333 -19.77 6.89 11.13
N VAL A 334 -19.04 7.98 10.88
CA VAL A 334 -18.03 8.48 11.82
C VAL A 334 -18.68 9.08 13.08
N GLN A 335 -19.79 9.80 12.95
CA GLN A 335 -20.56 10.31 14.08
C GLN A 335 -21.11 9.17 14.95
N SER A 336 -21.57 8.09 14.33
CA SER A 336 -21.95 6.86 15.03
C SER A 336 -20.78 6.30 15.86
N SER A 337 -19.61 6.12 15.23
CA SER A 337 -18.39 5.69 15.93
C SER A 337 -17.98 6.62 17.08
N TYR A 338 -18.12 7.92 16.88
CA TYR A 338 -17.74 8.91 17.89
C TYR A 338 -18.67 8.90 19.11
N ARG A 339 -19.99 8.76 18.90
CA ARG A 339 -20.95 8.61 20.01
C ARG A 339 -20.67 7.34 20.80
N ALA A 340 -20.51 6.21 20.11
CA ALA A 340 -20.17 4.92 20.74
C ALA A 340 -18.84 4.99 21.50
N PHE A 341 -17.85 5.72 20.99
CA PHE A 341 -16.55 5.88 21.64
C PHE A 341 -16.64 6.50 23.04
N LYS A 342 -17.57 7.44 23.27
CA LYS A 342 -17.73 8.09 24.58
C LYS A 342 -18.06 7.09 25.69
N GLU A 343 -18.80 6.04 25.37
CA GLU A 343 -19.18 5.00 26.31
C GLU A 343 -18.17 3.84 26.30
N PHE A 344 -17.74 3.41 25.11
CA PHE A 344 -16.85 2.26 24.97
C PHE A 344 -15.44 2.50 25.54
N SER A 345 -14.93 3.74 25.45
CA SER A 345 -13.59 4.09 25.96
C SER A 345 -13.46 4.01 27.48
N ILE A 346 -14.56 4.17 28.21
CA ILE A 346 -14.60 4.07 29.68
C ILE A 346 -15.07 2.69 30.17
N LEU A 347 -15.45 1.79 29.25
CA LEU A 347 -15.78 0.42 29.59
C LEU A 347 -14.56 -0.28 30.18
N ASN A 348 -14.73 -1.00 31.30
CA ASN A 348 -13.62 -1.66 31.97
C ASN A 348 -12.85 -2.59 30.98
N PRO A 349 -11.50 -2.59 31.01
CA PRO A 349 -10.70 -3.44 30.12
C PRO A 349 -11.07 -4.93 30.13
N ARG A 350 -11.40 -5.50 31.29
CA ARG A 350 -11.87 -6.89 31.41
C ARG A 350 -13.15 -7.14 30.64
N LYS A 351 -14.08 -6.17 30.63
CA LYS A 351 -15.30 -6.32 29.84
C LYS A 351 -15.01 -6.24 28.35
N ARG A 352 -14.05 -5.41 27.91
CA ARG A 352 -13.58 -5.41 26.51
C ARG A 352 -12.93 -6.74 26.12
N ALA A 353 -12.12 -7.33 27.01
CA ALA A 353 -11.55 -8.66 26.82
C ALA A 353 -12.64 -9.74 26.66
N GLN A 354 -13.67 -9.72 27.52
CA GLN A 354 -14.81 -10.64 27.41
C GLN A 354 -15.57 -10.50 26.09
N LEU A 355 -15.75 -9.28 25.58
CA LEU A 355 -16.37 -9.05 24.27
C LEU A 355 -15.53 -9.62 23.13
N LEU A 356 -14.20 -9.42 23.17
CA LEU A 356 -13.27 -9.99 22.20
C LEU A 356 -13.27 -11.53 22.21
N LEU A 357 -13.27 -12.14 23.39
CA LEU A 357 -13.39 -13.60 23.54
C LEU A 357 -14.74 -14.10 23.03
N LYS A 358 -15.83 -13.38 23.29
CA LYS A 358 -17.14 -13.78 22.78
C LYS A 358 -17.21 -13.69 21.26
N TRP A 359 -16.57 -12.68 20.67
CA TRP A 359 -16.46 -12.54 19.23
C TRP A 359 -15.60 -13.66 18.63
N HIS A 360 -14.47 -14.00 19.26
CA HIS A 360 -13.64 -15.15 18.90
C HIS A 360 -14.46 -16.46 18.87
N GLU A 361 -15.25 -16.75 19.90
CA GLU A 361 -16.12 -17.93 19.94
C GLU A 361 -17.12 -17.95 18.77
N LEU A 362 -17.76 -16.83 18.48
CA LEU A 362 -18.77 -16.73 17.43
C LEU A 362 -18.17 -16.85 16.02
N ILE A 363 -16.99 -16.28 15.79
CA ILE A 363 -16.25 -16.46 14.53
C ILE A 363 -15.83 -17.92 14.38
N THR A 364 -15.35 -18.55 15.46
CA THR A 364 -14.98 -19.98 15.46
C THR A 364 -16.18 -20.87 15.14
N ALA A 365 -17.35 -20.57 15.71
CA ALA A 365 -18.58 -21.31 15.43
C ALA A 365 -19.08 -21.11 13.99
N ALA A 366 -18.85 -19.95 13.39
CA ALA A 366 -19.23 -19.62 12.02
C ALA A 366 -18.14 -19.96 10.97
N LYS A 367 -17.06 -20.63 11.37
CA LYS A 367 -15.83 -20.78 10.57
C LYS A 367 -16.08 -21.39 9.19
N ASP A 368 -16.88 -22.45 9.11
CA ASP A 368 -17.15 -23.13 7.84
C ASP A 368 -17.91 -22.24 6.85
N ASP A 369 -18.83 -21.43 7.35
CA ASP A 369 -19.65 -20.52 6.52
C ASP A 369 -18.86 -19.29 6.09
N LEU A 370 -18.05 -18.71 7.01
CA LEU A 370 -17.11 -17.64 6.68
C LEU A 370 -16.10 -18.09 5.62
N ALA A 371 -15.61 -19.34 5.70
CA ALA A 371 -14.65 -19.86 4.73
C ALA A 371 -15.24 -19.99 3.33
N LYS A 372 -16.52 -20.38 3.20
CA LYS A 372 -17.23 -20.41 1.91
C LYS A 372 -17.37 -19.00 1.33
N ILE A 373 -17.86 -18.06 2.13
CA ILE A 373 -18.00 -16.64 1.72
C ILE A 373 -16.64 -16.13 1.23
N LEU A 374 -15.60 -16.31 2.04
CA LEU A 374 -14.24 -15.89 1.75
C LEU A 374 -13.70 -16.50 0.45
N THR A 375 -13.85 -17.81 0.26
CA THR A 375 -13.40 -18.49 -0.97
C THR A 375 -14.07 -17.92 -2.21
N HIS A 376 -15.36 -17.57 -2.15
CA HIS A 376 -16.09 -17.04 -3.31
C HIS A 376 -15.84 -15.54 -3.58
N GLU A 377 -15.49 -14.71 -2.59
CA GLU A 377 -15.08 -13.32 -2.87
C GLU A 377 -13.59 -13.17 -3.19
N ASN A 378 -12.73 -14.03 -2.62
CA ASN A 378 -11.27 -13.89 -2.75
C ASN A 378 -10.67 -14.84 -3.80
N GLY A 379 -11.21 -16.04 -3.96
CA GLY A 379 -10.72 -17.09 -4.85
C GLY A 379 -9.88 -18.17 -4.16
N LYS A 380 -9.28 -17.90 -3.00
CA LYS A 380 -8.40 -18.88 -2.36
C LYS A 380 -9.10 -20.22 -2.06
N PRO A 381 -8.36 -21.34 -2.10
CA PRO A 381 -8.91 -22.65 -1.77
C PRO A 381 -9.58 -22.68 -0.41
N LEU A 382 -10.66 -23.45 -0.25
CA LEU A 382 -11.41 -23.52 1.01
C LEU A 382 -10.51 -23.86 2.22
N ALA A 383 -9.53 -24.74 2.04
CA ALA A 383 -8.56 -25.07 3.07
C ALA A 383 -7.69 -23.86 3.50
N GLU A 384 -7.34 -22.97 2.56
CA GLU A 384 -6.63 -21.74 2.88
C GLU A 384 -7.55 -20.69 3.53
N SER A 385 -8.83 -20.63 3.14
CA SER A 385 -9.82 -19.78 3.83
C SER A 385 -9.98 -20.18 5.29
N ILE A 386 -10.05 -21.48 5.58
CA ILE A 386 -10.04 -22.01 6.95
C ILE A 386 -8.73 -21.66 7.66
N GLY A 387 -7.59 -21.86 6.99
CA GLY A 387 -6.28 -21.49 7.53
C GLY A 387 -6.14 -20.01 7.86
N GLU A 388 -6.71 -19.11 7.04
CA GLU A 388 -6.78 -17.68 7.34
C GLU A 388 -7.64 -17.43 8.57
N LEU A 389 -8.81 -18.05 8.70
CA LEU A 389 -9.67 -17.90 9.88
C LEU A 389 -8.94 -18.35 11.15
N ASP A 390 -8.29 -19.50 11.13
CA ASP A 390 -7.53 -20.02 12.27
C ASP A 390 -6.37 -19.08 12.65
N TYR A 391 -5.61 -18.58 11.66
CA TYR A 391 -4.59 -17.55 11.87
C TYR A 391 -5.18 -16.26 12.47
N SER A 392 -6.32 -15.80 11.93
CA SER A 392 -6.91 -14.52 12.30
C SER A 392 -7.54 -14.53 13.69
N LEU A 393 -8.06 -15.68 14.13
CA LEU A 393 -8.57 -15.92 15.48
C LEU A 393 -7.48 -15.78 16.55
N GLY A 394 -6.20 -15.94 16.18
CA GLY A 394 -5.07 -15.62 17.04
C GLY A 394 -5.08 -14.16 17.51
N PHE A 395 -5.51 -13.20 16.66
CA PHE A 395 -5.54 -11.79 17.04
C PHE A 395 -6.65 -11.46 18.04
N THR A 396 -7.85 -12.00 17.88
CA THR A 396 -8.95 -11.75 18.84
C THR A 396 -8.62 -12.35 20.20
N TRP A 397 -8.00 -13.54 20.22
CA TRP A 397 -7.49 -14.16 21.44
C TRP A 397 -6.38 -13.33 22.09
N TRP A 398 -5.36 -12.96 21.32
CA TRP A 398 -4.21 -12.19 21.81
C TRP A 398 -4.64 -10.84 22.38
N PHE A 399 -5.45 -10.08 21.64
CA PHE A 399 -5.86 -8.75 22.05
C PHE A 399 -6.87 -8.73 23.20
N ALA A 400 -7.61 -9.83 23.42
CA ALA A 400 -8.36 -9.99 24.67
C ALA A 400 -7.41 -9.95 25.89
N GLY A 401 -6.24 -10.59 25.78
CA GLY A 401 -5.20 -10.53 26.79
C GLY A 401 -4.57 -9.15 26.91
N GLU A 402 -4.26 -8.48 25.80
CA GLU A 402 -3.65 -7.16 25.81
C GLU A 402 -4.56 -6.09 26.40
N ALA A 403 -5.88 -6.23 26.29
CA ALA A 403 -6.84 -5.27 26.86
C ALA A 403 -6.58 -5.03 28.36
N GLU A 404 -6.31 -6.09 29.14
CA GLU A 404 -6.03 -5.98 30.58
C GLU A 404 -4.56 -5.65 30.91
N ARG A 405 -3.66 -5.63 29.92
CA ARG A 405 -2.20 -5.43 30.10
C ARG A 405 -1.70 -4.07 29.64
N ILE A 406 -2.60 -3.14 29.35
CA ILE A 406 -2.25 -1.75 29.01
C ILE A 406 -1.70 -1.04 30.25
N HIS A 407 -0.37 -1.08 30.41
CA HIS A 407 0.31 -0.49 31.56
C HIS A 407 0.83 0.92 31.28
N GLY A 408 0.61 1.82 32.23
CA GLY A 408 1.32 3.09 32.36
C GLY A 408 2.73 2.91 32.91
N SER A 409 3.35 4.01 33.35
CA SER A 409 4.66 3.96 34.01
C SER A 409 4.75 5.00 35.14
N ILE A 410 5.67 4.80 36.08
CA ILE A 410 6.03 5.77 37.11
C ILE A 410 7.53 6.01 36.97
N ALA A 411 7.94 7.28 36.94
CA ALA A 411 9.34 7.69 36.86
C ALA A 411 9.74 8.48 38.11
N VAL A 412 11.00 8.36 38.51
CA VAL A 412 11.60 9.18 39.58
C VAL A 412 11.94 10.55 39.00
N PRO A 413 11.32 11.64 39.50
CA PRO A 413 11.63 12.97 38.99
C PRO A 413 12.98 13.47 39.49
N SER A 414 13.69 14.26 38.68
CA SER A 414 14.93 14.92 39.09
C SER A 414 14.69 16.04 40.11
N ALA A 415 13.52 16.70 40.05
CA ALA A 415 13.13 17.70 41.03
C ALA A 415 12.58 17.03 42.30
N PRO A 416 13.05 17.43 43.49
CA PRO A 416 12.59 16.86 44.75
C PRO A 416 11.09 17.07 44.93
N ASN A 417 10.49 16.21 45.76
CA ASN A 417 9.10 16.30 46.16
C ASN A 417 8.08 16.05 45.04
N ARG A 418 8.47 15.49 43.90
CA ARG A 418 7.55 15.21 42.79
C ARG A 418 7.33 13.71 42.61
N ARG A 419 6.17 13.36 42.06
CA ARG A 419 5.88 12.05 41.47
C ARG A 419 5.44 12.26 40.04
N THR A 420 6.03 11.54 39.10
CA THR A 420 5.65 11.57 37.69
C THR A 420 5.13 10.20 37.30
N PHE A 421 3.94 10.16 36.71
CA PHE A 421 3.32 8.94 36.20
C PHE A 421 2.72 9.18 34.82
N VAL A 422 2.68 8.13 34.02
CA VAL A 422 2.09 8.11 32.68
C VAL A 422 0.91 7.16 32.68
N ILE A 423 -0.24 7.62 32.18
CA ILE A 423 -1.38 6.77 31.85
C ILE A 423 -1.50 6.64 30.34
N LYS A 424 -2.06 5.51 29.87
CA LYS A 424 -2.38 5.27 28.46
C LYS A 424 -3.90 5.25 28.28
N GLN A 425 -4.41 5.95 27.28
CA GLN A 425 -5.84 6.06 27.01
C GLN A 425 -6.13 5.84 25.53
N PRO A 426 -7.30 5.32 25.14
CA PRO A 426 -7.65 5.13 23.74
C PRO A 426 -7.65 6.45 22.95
N ILE A 427 -7.14 6.40 21.72
CA ILE A 427 -6.93 7.59 20.88
C ILE A 427 -8.23 8.19 20.32
N GLY A 428 -9.28 7.40 20.15
CA GLY A 428 -10.56 7.88 19.59
C GLY A 428 -11.17 6.95 18.54
N VAL A 429 -11.84 7.56 17.57
CA VAL A 429 -12.33 6.87 16.37
C VAL A 429 -11.16 6.56 15.46
N ALA A 430 -11.01 5.28 15.11
CA ALA A 430 -10.06 4.80 14.10
C ALA A 430 -10.78 4.52 12.78
N VAL A 431 -10.06 4.68 11.67
CA VAL A 431 -10.46 4.21 10.34
C VAL A 431 -9.51 3.10 9.91
N ALA A 432 -10.05 1.99 9.42
CA ALA A 432 -9.27 0.95 8.76
C ALA A 432 -9.63 0.86 7.27
N LEU A 433 -8.61 0.97 6.44
CA LEU A 433 -8.67 0.77 5.00
C LEU A 433 -8.00 -0.58 4.69
N VAL A 434 -8.78 -1.54 4.23
CA VAL A 434 -8.42 -2.97 4.29
C VAL A 434 -8.35 -3.57 2.87
N PRO A 435 -7.28 -4.31 2.53
CA PRO A 435 -7.10 -4.91 1.21
C PRO A 435 -7.85 -6.23 1.10
N TRP A 436 -7.81 -6.82 -0.09
CA TRP A 436 -8.58 -8.02 -0.44
C TRP A 436 -7.89 -9.36 -0.18
N ASN A 437 -6.59 -9.38 0.06
CA ASN A 437 -5.82 -10.63 0.01
C ASN A 437 -5.98 -11.51 1.26
N PHE A 438 -6.14 -10.92 2.45
CA PHE A 438 -6.47 -11.61 3.70
C PHE A 438 -7.54 -10.83 4.47
N PRO A 439 -8.77 -10.75 3.94
CA PRO A 439 -9.78 -9.83 4.46
C PRO A 439 -10.12 -10.11 5.93
N VAL A 440 -10.13 -11.36 6.40
CA VAL A 440 -10.36 -11.67 7.82
C VAL A 440 -9.17 -11.23 8.65
N GLY A 441 -7.97 -11.64 8.25
CA GLY A 441 -6.74 -11.37 9.00
C GLY A 441 -6.48 -9.88 9.15
N MET A 442 -6.66 -9.12 8.07
CA MET A 442 -6.47 -7.68 8.09
C MET A 442 -7.48 -6.94 8.97
N ILE A 443 -8.73 -7.43 9.05
CA ILE A 443 -9.74 -6.84 9.93
C ILE A 443 -9.45 -7.17 11.39
N LEU A 444 -9.32 -8.45 11.74
CA LEU A 444 -9.19 -8.88 13.14
C LEU A 444 -7.90 -8.35 13.77
N ARG A 445 -6.83 -8.21 12.98
CA ARG A 445 -5.58 -7.61 13.44
C ARG A 445 -5.70 -6.12 13.78
N LYS A 446 -6.49 -5.36 13.03
CA LYS A 446 -6.73 -3.92 13.27
C LYS A 446 -7.80 -3.71 14.35
N ALA A 447 -8.96 -4.32 14.17
CA ALA A 447 -10.12 -4.18 15.05
C ALA A 447 -9.85 -4.78 16.44
N GLY A 448 -9.17 -5.92 16.52
CA GLY A 448 -8.79 -6.53 17.80
C GLY A 448 -7.95 -5.59 18.66
N ALA A 449 -6.90 -5.00 18.11
CA ALA A 449 -6.05 -4.03 18.80
C ALA A 449 -6.82 -2.75 19.20
N ALA A 450 -7.64 -2.21 18.28
CA ALA A 450 -8.44 -1.02 18.54
C ALA A 450 -9.46 -1.24 19.66
N PHE A 451 -10.18 -2.36 19.64
CA PHE A 451 -11.20 -2.68 20.62
C PHE A 451 -10.59 -3.01 21.98
N ALA A 452 -9.44 -3.68 22.02
CA ALA A 452 -8.68 -3.89 23.24
C ALA A 452 -8.26 -2.55 23.89
N ALA A 453 -7.78 -1.60 23.09
CA ALA A 453 -7.43 -0.26 23.55
C ALA A 453 -8.64 0.54 24.07
N GLY A 454 -9.85 0.27 23.57
CA GLY A 454 -11.08 1.01 23.87
C GLY A 454 -11.46 2.04 22.79
N CYS A 455 -10.94 1.89 21.57
CA CYS A 455 -11.30 2.68 20.40
C CYS A 455 -12.54 2.10 19.69
N THR A 456 -13.20 2.92 18.87
CA THR A 456 -14.21 2.48 17.89
C THR A 456 -13.63 2.54 16.49
N MET A 457 -14.21 1.84 15.54
CA MET A 457 -13.65 1.71 14.19
C MET A 457 -14.70 1.82 13.09
N VAL A 458 -14.38 2.61 12.05
CA VAL A 458 -15.04 2.55 10.74
C VAL A 458 -14.11 1.83 9.77
N VAL A 459 -14.61 0.82 9.06
CA VAL A 459 -13.82 0.00 8.14
C VAL A 459 -14.34 0.19 6.71
N LYS A 460 -13.41 0.41 5.79
CA LYS A 460 -13.66 0.30 4.34
C LYS A 460 -12.91 -0.92 3.80
N PRO A 461 -13.59 -2.06 3.58
CA PRO A 461 -12.98 -3.22 2.94
C PRO A 461 -12.81 -2.97 1.43
N SER A 462 -11.89 -3.71 0.81
CA SER A 462 -11.71 -3.72 -0.64
C SER A 462 -13.01 -4.11 -1.36
N PRO A 463 -13.36 -3.52 -2.51
CA PRO A 463 -14.54 -3.91 -3.29
C PRO A 463 -14.53 -5.39 -3.70
N GLU A 464 -13.36 -6.01 -3.81
CA GLU A 464 -13.25 -7.43 -4.17
C GLU A 464 -13.71 -8.36 -3.04
N THR A 465 -13.59 -7.96 -1.76
CA THR A 465 -13.87 -8.86 -0.60
C THR A 465 -14.62 -8.17 0.56
N PRO A 466 -15.78 -7.53 0.31
CA PRO A 466 -16.49 -6.81 1.35
C PRO A 466 -17.33 -7.70 2.27
N LEU A 467 -17.74 -8.89 1.82
CA LEU A 467 -18.81 -9.67 2.45
C LEU A 467 -18.35 -10.36 3.73
N THR A 468 -17.12 -10.88 3.77
CA THR A 468 -16.59 -11.46 5.02
C THR A 468 -16.42 -10.37 6.10
N CYS A 469 -16.08 -9.13 5.70
CA CYS A 469 -16.03 -7.99 6.64
C CYS A 469 -17.39 -7.70 7.27
N LEU A 470 -18.45 -7.68 6.46
CA LEU A 470 -19.82 -7.47 6.92
C LEU A 470 -20.28 -8.59 7.86
N ALA A 471 -19.95 -9.84 7.54
CA ALA A 471 -20.23 -10.99 8.41
C ALA A 471 -19.51 -10.86 9.77
N LEU A 472 -18.24 -10.44 9.79
CA LEU A 472 -17.51 -10.18 11.03
C LEU A 472 -18.14 -9.07 11.87
N ALA A 473 -18.65 -8.01 11.24
CA ALA A 473 -19.36 -6.93 11.93
C ALA A 473 -20.68 -7.39 12.55
N HIS A 474 -21.45 -8.22 11.84
CA HIS A 474 -22.65 -8.87 12.37
C HIS A 474 -22.34 -9.73 13.60
N LEU A 475 -21.28 -10.55 13.52
CA LEU A 475 -20.83 -11.38 14.64
C LEU A 475 -20.33 -10.54 15.83
N ALA A 476 -19.75 -9.36 15.60
CA ALA A 476 -19.35 -8.46 16.68
C ALA A 476 -20.58 -7.93 17.44
N THR A 477 -21.66 -7.58 16.75
CA THR A 477 -22.91 -7.20 17.41
C THR A 477 -23.53 -8.37 18.17
N LYS A 478 -23.52 -9.59 17.60
CA LYS A 478 -23.93 -10.81 18.32
C LYS A 478 -23.05 -11.07 19.56
N ALA A 479 -21.78 -10.66 19.57
CA ALA A 479 -20.89 -10.76 20.72
C ALA A 479 -21.20 -9.74 21.84
N GLY A 480 -22.05 -8.74 21.57
CA GLY A 480 -22.47 -7.71 22.51
C GLY A 480 -21.68 -6.41 22.43
N PHE A 481 -20.92 -6.18 21.34
CA PHE A 481 -20.38 -4.84 21.06
C PHE A 481 -21.55 -3.87 20.81
N ALA A 482 -21.49 -2.69 21.43
CA ALA A 482 -22.56 -1.70 21.30
C ALA A 482 -22.65 -1.13 19.86
N PRO A 483 -23.84 -0.73 19.40
CA PRO A 483 -24.03 -0.05 18.12
C PRO A 483 -23.04 1.10 17.91
N GLY A 484 -22.35 1.08 16.78
CA GLY A 484 -21.37 2.10 16.41
C GLY A 484 -19.93 1.80 16.83
N VAL A 485 -19.66 0.77 17.65
CA VAL A 485 -18.26 0.40 17.95
C VAL A 485 -17.54 -0.11 16.71
N PHE A 486 -18.24 -0.86 15.86
CA PHE A 486 -17.74 -1.37 14.59
C PHE A 486 -18.72 -1.00 13.47
N ASN A 487 -18.28 -0.18 12.52
CA ASN A 487 -19.04 0.19 11.33
C ASN A 487 -18.26 -0.21 10.07
N VAL A 488 -18.96 -0.56 8.99
CA VAL A 488 -18.41 -0.99 7.71
C VAL A 488 -19.11 -0.25 6.57
N LEU A 489 -18.33 0.42 5.71
CA LEU A 489 -18.80 1.06 4.49
C LEU A 489 -18.22 0.36 3.26
N THR A 490 -19.06 -0.31 2.48
CA THR A 490 -18.69 -0.90 1.19
C THR A 490 -18.66 0.17 0.10
N THR A 491 -17.81 0.02 -0.90
CA THR A 491 -17.70 1.01 -1.98
C THR A 491 -17.01 0.37 -3.19
N SER A 492 -17.37 0.79 -4.39
CA SER A 492 -16.79 0.34 -5.65
C SER A 492 -15.36 0.83 -5.83
N PHE A 493 -14.71 0.42 -6.93
CA PHE A 493 -13.40 0.98 -7.28
C PHE A 493 -13.45 2.48 -7.56
N GLU A 494 -14.52 2.94 -8.22
CA GLU A 494 -14.71 4.35 -8.58
C GLU A 494 -14.82 5.24 -7.34
N ASN A 495 -15.62 4.83 -6.36
CA ASN A 495 -15.82 5.60 -5.13
C ASN A 495 -14.77 5.33 -4.04
N THR A 496 -13.90 4.33 -4.20
CA THR A 496 -12.87 4.01 -3.20
C THR A 496 -11.97 5.22 -2.88
N PRO A 497 -11.38 5.95 -3.85
CA PRO A 497 -10.58 7.13 -3.56
C PRO A 497 -11.34 8.24 -2.81
N PRO A 498 -12.47 8.78 -3.32
CA PRO A 498 -13.15 9.91 -2.65
C PRO A 498 -13.74 9.53 -1.29
N LEU A 499 -14.30 8.32 -1.11
CA LEU A 499 -14.78 7.87 0.20
C LEU A 499 -13.62 7.70 1.21
N SER A 500 -12.48 7.14 0.76
CA SER A 500 -11.32 6.96 1.64
C SER A 500 -10.69 8.30 2.04
N GLU A 501 -10.65 9.28 1.13
CA GLU A 501 -10.21 10.65 1.45
C GLU A 501 -11.12 11.29 2.49
N ALA A 502 -12.44 11.24 2.30
CA ALA A 502 -13.40 11.77 3.25
C ALA A 502 -13.25 11.14 4.64
N LEU A 503 -13.06 9.81 4.74
CA LEU A 503 -12.77 9.12 6.00
C LEU A 503 -11.44 9.60 6.63
N CYS A 504 -10.39 9.72 5.83
CA CYS A 504 -9.06 10.14 6.31
C CYS A 504 -9.03 11.60 6.73
N LEU A 505 -9.86 12.47 6.17
CA LEU A 505 -9.89 13.90 6.50
C LEU A 505 -10.91 14.25 7.58
N HIS A 506 -11.84 13.35 7.91
CA HIS A 506 -12.89 13.62 8.87
C HIS A 506 -12.34 14.08 10.24
N PRO A 507 -12.81 15.20 10.84
CA PRO A 507 -12.22 15.81 12.04
C PRO A 507 -12.29 14.94 13.30
N LEU A 508 -13.30 14.06 13.38
CA LEU A 508 -13.50 13.12 14.50
C LEU A 508 -12.61 11.88 14.43
N VAL A 509 -12.04 11.56 13.27
CA VAL A 509 -11.10 10.44 13.13
C VAL A 509 -9.75 10.86 13.71
N LYS A 510 -9.19 10.05 14.60
CA LYS A 510 -7.90 10.32 15.27
C LYS A 510 -6.78 9.38 14.83
N LYS A 511 -7.14 8.27 14.19
CA LYS A 511 -6.20 7.29 13.66
C LYS A 511 -6.68 6.73 12.33
N VAL A 512 -5.75 6.54 11.40
CA VAL A 512 -5.95 5.75 10.20
C VAL A 512 -4.98 4.57 10.21
N THR A 513 -5.45 3.39 9.83
CA THR A 513 -4.61 2.23 9.55
C THR A 513 -4.93 1.73 8.15
N PHE A 514 -3.90 1.52 7.34
CA PHE A 514 -4.02 1.10 5.95
C PHE A 514 -3.11 -0.09 5.69
N THR A 515 -3.64 -1.08 4.98
CA THR A 515 -2.82 -2.11 4.35
C THR A 515 -3.10 -2.13 2.85
N GLY A 516 -2.05 -2.16 2.02
CA GLY A 516 -2.19 -2.19 0.58
C GLY A 516 -0.94 -1.69 -0.15
N SER A 517 -1.09 -1.19 -1.38
CA SER A 517 0.09 -0.78 -2.16
C SER A 517 0.84 0.41 -1.56
N THR A 518 2.17 0.44 -1.72
CA THR A 518 3.02 1.55 -1.26
C THR A 518 2.60 2.90 -1.84
N ARG A 519 2.22 2.94 -3.13
CA ARG A 519 1.71 4.14 -3.80
C ARG A 519 0.51 4.73 -3.06
N VAL A 520 -0.48 3.91 -2.72
CA VAL A 520 -1.67 4.35 -1.98
C VAL A 520 -1.33 4.69 -0.53
N GLY A 521 -0.42 3.94 0.10
CA GLY A 521 0.08 4.25 1.45
C GLY A 521 0.67 5.66 1.57
N LYS A 522 1.44 6.11 0.57
CA LYS A 522 1.97 7.48 0.50
C LYS A 522 0.84 8.53 0.42
N LEU A 523 -0.21 8.28 -0.37
CA LEU A 523 -1.39 9.15 -0.44
C LEU A 523 -2.11 9.22 0.90
N VAL A 524 -2.37 8.07 1.53
CA VAL A 524 -3.02 7.99 2.86
C VAL A 524 -2.19 8.73 3.92
N ALA A 525 -0.87 8.58 3.92
CA ALA A 525 0.03 9.32 4.80
C ALA A 525 -0.10 10.84 4.61
N GLY A 526 -0.11 11.31 3.35
CA GLY A 526 -0.31 12.71 3.02
C GLY A 526 -1.66 13.26 3.51
N LEU A 527 -2.74 12.49 3.35
CA LEU A 527 -4.06 12.84 3.88
C LEU A 527 -4.06 12.93 5.42
N CYS A 528 -3.43 11.97 6.10
CA CYS A 528 -3.32 11.97 7.56
C CYS A 528 -2.54 13.18 8.09
N ALA A 529 -1.50 13.61 7.36
CA ALA A 529 -0.67 14.75 7.74
C ALA A 529 -1.46 16.06 7.80
N ARG A 530 -2.48 16.24 6.94
CA ARG A 530 -3.34 17.44 6.93
C ARG A 530 -4.03 17.70 8.28
N ASN A 531 -4.27 16.65 9.07
CA ASN A 531 -4.94 16.73 10.38
C ASN A 531 -4.14 16.06 11.51
N LEU A 532 -2.83 15.85 11.30
CA LEU A 532 -1.90 15.20 12.26
C LEU A 532 -2.45 13.90 12.87
N LYS A 533 -3.11 13.07 12.06
CA LYS A 533 -3.69 11.81 12.52
C LYS A 533 -2.60 10.76 12.68
N LYS A 534 -2.66 9.96 13.75
CA LYS A 534 -1.76 8.82 13.90
C LYS A 534 -2.03 7.82 12.77
N CYS A 535 -1.00 7.42 12.04
CA CYS A 535 -1.13 6.53 10.89
C CYS A 535 -0.34 5.25 11.13
N THR A 536 -0.86 4.11 10.69
CA THR A 536 -0.14 2.83 10.63
C THR A 536 -0.27 2.28 9.22
N LEU A 537 0.84 1.97 8.59
CA LEU A 537 0.91 1.53 7.20
C LEU A 537 1.60 0.18 7.10
N GLU A 538 0.93 -0.77 6.47
CA GLU A 538 1.48 -2.06 6.06
C GLU A 538 1.44 -2.15 4.54
N LEU A 539 2.58 -2.04 3.88
CA LEU A 539 2.65 -1.81 2.44
C LEU A 539 3.26 -3.01 1.69
N GLY A 540 3.64 -2.80 0.43
CA GLY A 540 4.19 -3.85 -0.42
C GLY A 540 5.52 -4.41 0.09
N GLY A 541 5.81 -5.65 -0.25
CA GLY A 541 7.09 -6.31 0.01
C GLY A 541 7.72 -6.84 -1.27
N ASN A 542 9.05 -6.87 -1.32
CA ASN A 542 9.80 -7.59 -2.35
C ASN A 542 10.70 -8.62 -1.68
N CYS A 543 10.05 -9.54 -0.96
CA CYS A 543 10.67 -10.31 0.10
C CYS A 543 11.72 -11.30 -0.43
N PRO A 544 12.99 -11.17 0.00
CA PRO A 544 14.05 -12.07 -0.40
C PRO A 544 14.09 -13.33 0.48
N PHE A 545 14.31 -14.48 -0.15
CA PHE A 545 14.43 -15.79 0.49
C PHE A 545 15.80 -16.38 0.19
N ILE A 546 16.67 -16.46 1.20
CA ILE A 546 18.10 -16.74 1.05
C ILE A 546 18.39 -18.15 1.55
N VAL A 547 19.03 -18.97 0.73
CA VAL A 547 19.42 -20.36 1.05
C VAL A 547 20.92 -20.51 0.87
N PHE A 548 21.62 -20.77 1.97
CA PHE A 548 23.06 -21.02 2.00
C PHE A 548 23.39 -22.50 1.78
N ASP A 549 24.64 -22.81 1.42
CA ASP A 549 25.10 -24.16 1.12
C ASP A 549 24.96 -25.15 2.30
N ASP A 550 25.01 -24.64 3.53
CA ASP A 550 24.87 -25.43 4.76
C ASP A 550 23.42 -25.54 5.26
N ALA A 551 22.45 -25.02 4.50
CA ALA A 551 21.03 -25.12 4.84
C ALA A 551 20.52 -26.57 4.79
N ASP A 552 19.43 -26.83 5.51
CA ASP A 552 18.58 -27.96 5.15
C ASP A 552 17.77 -27.59 3.89
N VAL A 553 18.25 -28.02 2.73
CA VAL A 553 17.68 -27.63 1.43
C VAL A 553 16.26 -28.17 1.23
N GLU A 554 15.94 -29.34 1.80
CA GLU A 554 14.61 -29.95 1.69
C GLU A 554 13.59 -29.18 2.53
N ASP A 555 13.95 -28.82 3.77
CA ASP A 555 13.13 -27.94 4.61
C ASP A 555 12.98 -26.56 3.97
N ALA A 556 14.07 -25.94 3.51
CA ALA A 556 14.02 -24.65 2.82
C ALA A 556 13.08 -24.67 1.61
N ALA A 557 13.13 -25.71 0.77
CA ALA A 557 12.22 -25.86 -0.36
C ALA A 557 10.75 -26.07 0.07
N THR A 558 10.51 -26.74 1.20
CA THR A 558 9.18 -26.93 1.78
C THR A 558 8.60 -25.61 2.32
N GLN A 559 9.40 -24.87 3.09
CA GLN A 559 9.04 -23.54 3.61
C GLN A 559 8.81 -22.53 2.48
N PHE A 560 9.67 -22.56 1.45
CA PHE A 560 9.49 -21.76 0.24
C PHE A 560 8.14 -22.05 -0.43
N THR A 561 7.80 -23.33 -0.61
CA THR A 561 6.56 -23.76 -1.28
C THR A 561 5.33 -23.26 -0.51
N ALA A 562 5.31 -23.43 0.82
CA ALA A 562 4.21 -22.97 1.66
C ALA A 562 4.05 -21.44 1.63
N LEU A 563 5.14 -20.70 1.53
CA LEU A 563 5.13 -19.25 1.53
C LEU A 563 4.80 -18.65 0.15
N LYS A 564 5.35 -19.21 -0.94
CA LYS A 564 5.22 -18.65 -2.29
C LYS A 564 3.86 -18.91 -2.93
N TRP A 565 3.28 -20.10 -2.71
CA TRP A 565 2.09 -20.52 -3.45
C TRP A 565 0.78 -20.28 -2.70
N ARG A 566 0.86 -19.99 -1.39
CA ARG A 566 -0.29 -19.58 -0.59
C ARG A 566 -1.00 -18.40 -1.24
N ASN A 567 -2.32 -18.50 -1.36
CA ASN A 567 -3.20 -17.51 -1.97
C ASN A 567 -2.73 -17.12 -3.39
N ALA A 568 -2.25 -18.09 -4.16
CA ALA A 568 -1.64 -17.88 -5.48
C ALA A 568 -0.49 -16.83 -5.46
N GLY A 569 0.27 -16.78 -4.37
CA GLY A 569 1.36 -15.82 -4.17
C GLY A 569 0.93 -14.41 -3.77
N GLN A 570 -0.36 -14.18 -3.51
CA GLN A 570 -0.92 -12.87 -3.18
C GLN A 570 -0.85 -12.60 -1.67
N ALA A 571 0.36 -12.55 -1.13
CA ALA A 571 0.63 -12.10 0.23
C ALA A 571 1.80 -11.11 0.20
N CYS A 572 1.72 -10.04 0.99
CA CYS A 572 2.78 -9.02 1.04
C CYS A 572 4.13 -9.60 1.51
N ILE A 573 4.08 -10.69 2.27
CA ILE A 573 5.25 -11.43 2.75
C ILE A 573 5.70 -12.58 1.83
N SER A 574 4.97 -12.83 0.73
CA SER A 574 5.30 -13.90 -0.22
C SER A 574 6.72 -13.73 -0.76
N VAL A 575 7.39 -14.86 -1.02
CA VAL A 575 8.69 -14.82 -1.69
C VAL A 575 8.52 -14.22 -3.09
N ASN A 576 9.36 -13.25 -3.40
CA ASN A 576 9.46 -12.67 -4.73
C ASN A 576 10.80 -13.02 -5.39
N ARG A 577 11.88 -12.97 -4.60
CA ARG A 577 13.27 -13.23 -5.03
C ARG A 577 13.88 -14.35 -4.19
N ALA A 578 14.13 -15.51 -4.78
CA ALA A 578 14.82 -16.62 -4.12
C ALA A 578 16.32 -16.57 -4.44
N TYR A 579 17.15 -16.22 -3.47
CA TYR A 579 18.60 -16.23 -3.59
C TYR A 579 19.13 -17.56 -3.06
N VAL A 580 19.81 -18.32 -3.91
CA VAL A 580 20.31 -19.66 -3.55
C VAL A 580 21.79 -19.74 -3.87
N GLN A 581 22.57 -20.19 -2.89
CA GLN A 581 24.02 -20.29 -3.02
C GLN A 581 24.40 -21.35 -4.07
N SER A 582 25.50 -21.13 -4.77
CA SER A 582 25.92 -21.90 -5.94
C SER A 582 26.03 -23.41 -5.70
N GLY A 583 26.45 -23.84 -4.51
CA GLY A 583 26.61 -25.26 -4.14
C GLY A 583 25.30 -26.03 -4.01
N VAL A 584 24.19 -25.35 -3.69
CA VAL A 584 22.85 -25.97 -3.51
C VAL A 584 21.79 -25.49 -4.53
N TYR A 585 22.15 -24.59 -5.44
CA TYR A 585 21.25 -23.98 -6.42
C TYR A 585 20.44 -25.00 -7.24
N ASP A 586 21.10 -25.99 -7.84
CA ASP A 586 20.42 -26.97 -8.70
C ASP A 586 19.53 -27.93 -7.88
N GLN A 587 19.97 -28.30 -6.68
CA GLN A 587 19.19 -29.15 -5.78
C GLN A 587 17.92 -28.43 -5.32
N PHE A 588 18.04 -27.21 -4.82
CA PHE A 588 16.89 -26.41 -4.38
C PHE A 588 15.90 -26.18 -5.53
N THR A 589 16.40 -25.77 -6.70
CA THR A 589 15.57 -25.54 -7.88
C THR A 589 14.76 -26.77 -8.26
N ARG A 590 15.41 -27.95 -8.30
CA ARG A 590 14.73 -29.22 -8.60
C ARG A 590 13.62 -29.52 -7.60
N LEU A 591 13.88 -29.36 -6.30
CA LEU A 591 12.91 -29.63 -5.23
C LEU A 591 11.71 -28.69 -5.29
N VAL A 592 11.93 -27.40 -5.53
CA VAL A 592 10.85 -26.43 -5.66
C VAL A 592 10.01 -26.71 -6.90
N VAL A 593 10.62 -27.07 -8.03
CA VAL A 593 9.88 -27.48 -9.24
C VAL A 593 9.04 -28.74 -8.96
N GLU A 594 9.62 -29.75 -8.33
CA GLU A 594 8.90 -30.98 -7.96
C GLU A 594 7.69 -30.68 -7.07
N LYS A 595 7.87 -29.88 -6.01
CA LYS A 595 6.77 -29.52 -5.11
C LYS A 595 5.70 -28.67 -5.81
N ALA A 596 6.10 -27.67 -6.59
CA ALA A 596 5.17 -26.79 -7.31
C ALA A 596 4.37 -27.54 -8.40
N SER A 597 4.97 -28.53 -9.08
CA SER A 597 4.28 -29.37 -10.08
C SER A 597 3.15 -30.23 -9.51
N LYS A 598 3.09 -30.42 -8.19
CA LYS A 598 2.02 -31.16 -7.51
C LYS A 598 0.81 -30.28 -7.18
N LEU A 599 0.91 -28.96 -7.38
CA LEU A 599 -0.19 -28.04 -7.13
C LEU A 599 -1.32 -28.26 -8.13
N LYS A 600 -2.55 -28.27 -7.62
CA LYS A 600 -3.77 -28.40 -8.40
C LYS A 600 -4.43 -27.03 -8.49
N VAL A 601 -4.29 -26.41 -9.65
CA VAL A 601 -4.94 -25.15 -10.01
C VAL A 601 -6.41 -25.43 -10.30
N GLY A 602 -7.30 -24.61 -9.75
CA GLY A 602 -8.74 -24.71 -10.02
C GLY A 602 -9.55 -23.78 -9.12
N HIS A 603 -10.88 -23.81 -9.28
CA HIS A 603 -11.78 -23.02 -8.44
C HIS A 603 -11.56 -23.35 -6.95
N GLY A 604 -11.49 -22.33 -6.08
CA GLY A 604 -11.15 -22.51 -4.67
C GLY A 604 -12.13 -23.40 -3.88
N ALA A 605 -13.40 -23.41 -4.30
CA ALA A 605 -14.44 -24.28 -3.74
C ALA A 605 -14.42 -25.74 -4.26
N ALA A 606 -13.66 -26.04 -5.33
CA ALA A 606 -13.63 -27.38 -5.90
C ALA A 606 -12.80 -28.34 -5.02
N PRO A 607 -13.25 -29.60 -4.82
CA PRO A 607 -12.52 -30.57 -4.02
C PRO A 607 -11.12 -30.85 -4.57
N GLY A 608 -10.11 -30.77 -3.69
CA GLY A 608 -8.73 -31.09 -4.05
C GLY A 608 -7.96 -29.96 -4.73
N THR A 609 -8.56 -28.80 -4.98
CA THR A 609 -7.83 -27.59 -5.38
C THR A 609 -6.83 -27.21 -4.28
N THR A 610 -5.57 -26.98 -4.66
CA THR A 610 -4.53 -26.51 -3.75
C THR A 610 -3.99 -25.13 -4.10
N MET A 611 -4.38 -24.57 -5.25
CA MET A 611 -4.12 -23.18 -5.62
C MET A 611 -5.30 -22.62 -6.39
N GLY A 612 -5.86 -21.51 -5.90
CA GLY A 612 -7.00 -20.82 -6.53
C GLY A 612 -6.56 -19.89 -7.67
N PRO A 613 -7.49 -19.10 -8.23
CA PRO A 613 -7.16 -17.99 -9.11
C PRO A 613 -6.41 -16.90 -8.33
N VAL A 614 -5.78 -15.98 -9.06
CA VAL A 614 -5.50 -14.66 -8.47
C VAL A 614 -6.82 -13.89 -8.29
N THR A 615 -6.88 -12.96 -7.36
CA THR A 615 -8.16 -12.30 -7.02
C THR A 615 -8.54 -11.22 -8.04
N THR A 616 -7.57 -10.67 -8.79
CA THR A 616 -7.83 -9.55 -9.73
C THR A 616 -7.21 -9.77 -11.11
N PRO A 617 -7.88 -9.39 -12.20
CA PRO A 617 -7.36 -9.58 -13.56
C PRO A 617 -6.10 -8.75 -13.82
N ARG A 618 -6.00 -7.54 -13.27
CA ARG A 618 -4.79 -6.69 -13.33
C ARG A 618 -3.56 -7.36 -12.70
N GLY A 619 -3.75 -8.26 -11.73
CA GLY A 619 -2.69 -9.05 -11.13
C GLY A 619 -2.07 -10.04 -12.13
N LEU A 620 -2.89 -10.66 -12.98
CA LEU A 620 -2.43 -11.53 -14.06
C LEU A 620 -1.61 -10.75 -15.08
N GLU A 621 -2.14 -9.63 -15.57
CA GLU A 621 -1.45 -8.79 -16.56
C GLU A 621 -0.05 -8.38 -16.08
N LYS A 622 0.06 -7.95 -14.81
CA LYS A 622 1.36 -7.63 -14.19
C LYS A 622 2.31 -8.83 -14.17
N ALA A 623 1.80 -10.00 -13.76
CA ALA A 623 2.59 -11.22 -13.66
C ALA A 623 3.12 -11.69 -15.02
N GLU A 624 2.28 -11.64 -16.07
CA GLU A 624 2.67 -11.96 -17.45
C GLU A 624 3.77 -11.00 -17.94
N LEU A 625 3.60 -9.69 -17.73
CA LEU A 625 4.57 -8.68 -18.13
C LEU A 625 5.93 -8.92 -17.47
N GLN A 626 5.92 -9.22 -16.17
CA GLN A 626 7.12 -9.52 -15.40
C GLN A 626 7.82 -10.82 -15.87
N ALA A 627 7.06 -11.87 -16.14
CA ALA A 627 7.62 -13.12 -16.67
C ALA A 627 8.19 -12.93 -18.09
N ALA A 628 7.49 -12.19 -18.95
CA ALA A 628 7.94 -11.89 -20.30
C ALA A 628 9.22 -11.04 -20.33
N ASP A 629 9.33 -10.03 -19.45
CA ASP A 629 10.54 -9.22 -19.30
C ASP A 629 11.74 -10.07 -18.87
N ALA A 630 11.57 -10.93 -17.86
CA ALA A 630 12.63 -11.81 -17.38
C ALA A 630 13.13 -12.76 -18.49
N ILE A 631 12.22 -13.39 -19.23
CA ILE A 631 12.56 -14.28 -20.35
C ILE A 631 13.28 -13.52 -21.46
N LYS A 632 12.80 -12.32 -21.82
CA LYS A 632 13.44 -11.45 -22.82
C LYS A 632 14.86 -11.07 -22.43
N ARG A 633 15.15 -10.97 -21.14
CA ARG A 633 16.47 -10.66 -20.57
C ARG A 633 17.33 -11.89 -20.29
N GLY A 634 16.90 -13.08 -20.69
CA GLY A 634 17.70 -14.31 -20.64
C GLY A 634 17.37 -15.26 -19.49
N ALA A 635 16.35 -14.96 -18.67
CA ALA A 635 15.85 -15.94 -17.70
C ALA A 635 15.30 -17.18 -18.42
N LYS A 636 15.44 -18.34 -17.78
CA LYS A 636 14.92 -19.62 -18.28
C LYS A 636 13.68 -20.01 -17.50
N LEU A 637 12.59 -20.25 -18.23
CA LEU A 637 11.36 -20.83 -17.71
C LEU A 637 11.57 -22.33 -17.44
N VAL A 638 11.47 -22.75 -16.18
CA VAL A 638 11.67 -24.16 -15.76
C VAL A 638 10.38 -24.84 -15.28
N LEU A 639 9.34 -24.06 -14.97
CA LEU A 639 7.99 -24.55 -14.70
C LEU A 639 6.96 -23.49 -15.12
N GLY A 640 5.78 -23.94 -15.56
CA GLY A 640 4.67 -23.08 -15.97
C GLY A 640 4.85 -22.50 -17.37
N THR A 641 4.06 -21.49 -17.70
CA THR A 641 4.06 -20.84 -19.02
C THR A 641 4.48 -19.37 -18.97
N GLY A 642 4.49 -18.76 -17.77
CA GLY A 642 4.62 -17.31 -17.63
C GLY A 642 3.44 -16.53 -18.20
N LYS A 643 2.31 -17.20 -18.47
CA LYS A 643 1.10 -16.63 -19.05
C LYS A 643 -0.14 -16.99 -18.22
N ALA A 644 -1.09 -16.07 -18.19
CA ALA A 644 -2.44 -16.30 -17.75
C ALA A 644 -3.13 -17.33 -18.65
N HIS A 645 -4.08 -18.05 -18.07
CA HIS A 645 -4.85 -19.05 -18.80
C HIS A 645 -5.84 -18.36 -19.75
N ALA A 646 -5.50 -18.31 -21.04
CA ALA A 646 -6.35 -17.74 -22.08
C ALA A 646 -7.41 -18.73 -22.65
N LYS A 647 -7.35 -20.02 -22.30
CA LYS A 647 -8.17 -21.11 -22.90
C LYS A 647 -8.54 -22.24 -21.94
N ALA A 648 -8.52 -21.99 -20.64
CA ALA A 648 -8.98 -23.01 -19.73
C ALA A 648 -10.47 -23.31 -20.03
N LYS A 649 -10.92 -24.54 -19.82
CA LYS A 649 -12.30 -24.94 -20.13
C LYS A 649 -13.21 -24.66 -18.93
N ALA A 650 -14.48 -24.35 -19.15
CA ALA A 650 -15.48 -24.12 -18.09
C ALA A 650 -15.49 -25.18 -16.98
N GLU A 651 -15.10 -26.41 -17.33
CA GLU A 651 -15.03 -27.62 -16.49
C GLU A 651 -13.80 -27.64 -15.56
N GLU A 652 -12.82 -26.76 -15.81
CA GLU A 652 -11.50 -26.68 -15.16
C GLU A 652 -11.32 -25.39 -14.31
N GLY A 653 -12.27 -24.44 -14.35
CA GLY A 653 -12.15 -23.13 -13.70
C GLY A 653 -11.06 -22.28 -14.36
N ALA A 654 -11.44 -21.36 -15.22
CA ALA A 654 -10.79 -21.19 -16.51
C ALA A 654 -10.78 -19.79 -17.19
N GLY A 655 -10.00 -18.84 -16.71
CA GLY A 655 -9.41 -17.79 -17.55
C GLY A 655 -10.13 -16.43 -17.63
N LEU A 656 -9.29 -15.40 -17.84
CA LEU A 656 -9.65 -14.00 -18.08
C LEU A 656 -10.81 -13.87 -19.07
N GLY A 657 -11.82 -13.07 -18.71
CA GLY A 657 -13.04 -12.83 -19.47
C GLY A 657 -12.84 -12.63 -20.97
N LYS A 658 -13.03 -13.74 -21.72
CA LYS A 658 -13.85 -13.90 -22.94
C LYS A 658 -13.66 -15.31 -23.54
N GLY A 659 -13.84 -16.32 -22.69
CA GLY A 659 -14.24 -17.70 -23.06
C GLY A 659 -13.26 -18.82 -22.65
N VAL A 660 -13.23 -19.33 -21.40
CA VAL A 660 -14.38 -19.50 -20.48
C VAL A 660 -13.99 -19.64 -18.97
N GLY A 661 -13.82 -18.50 -18.25
CA GLY A 661 -14.17 -18.24 -16.82
C GLY A 661 -13.13 -18.31 -15.66
N GLY A 662 -12.53 -17.21 -15.18
CA GLY A 662 -11.81 -17.07 -13.88
C GLY A 662 -10.33 -16.66 -13.95
N TYR A 663 -9.69 -16.10 -12.92
CA TYR A 663 -8.37 -15.46 -13.07
C TYR A 663 -7.19 -16.41 -12.76
N PHE A 664 -6.89 -17.35 -13.66
CA PHE A 664 -5.88 -18.40 -13.40
C PHE A 664 -4.53 -18.20 -14.09
N MET A 665 -3.49 -18.69 -13.43
CA MET A 665 -2.11 -18.81 -13.93
C MET A 665 -1.41 -20.00 -13.25
N ASP A 666 -0.65 -20.78 -14.03
CA ASP A 666 0.13 -21.88 -13.47
C ASP A 666 1.28 -21.38 -12.58
N PRO A 667 1.69 -22.16 -11.56
CA PRO A 667 2.93 -21.91 -10.84
C PRO A 667 4.09 -21.74 -11.82
N THR A 668 4.68 -20.55 -11.86
CA THR A 668 5.72 -20.20 -12.81
C THR A 668 7.03 -19.98 -12.08
N ILE A 669 8.07 -20.71 -12.49
CA ILE A 669 9.41 -20.63 -11.91
C ILE A 669 10.40 -20.24 -13.02
N LEU A 670 11.14 -19.16 -12.75
CA LEU A 670 12.18 -18.62 -13.63
C LEU A 670 13.55 -18.79 -12.96
N THR A 671 14.55 -19.19 -13.74
CA THR A 671 15.95 -19.36 -13.29
C THR A 671 16.88 -18.51 -14.14
N GLY A 672 18.12 -18.32 -13.70
CA GLY A 672 19.05 -17.40 -14.38
C GLY A 672 18.61 -15.94 -14.22
N MET A 673 17.98 -15.63 -13.10
CA MET A 673 17.47 -14.30 -12.80
C MET A 673 18.61 -13.34 -12.45
N THR A 674 18.44 -12.07 -12.80
CA THR A 674 19.41 -10.99 -12.57
C THR A 674 18.72 -9.74 -12.00
N GLN A 675 19.47 -8.84 -11.37
CA GLN A 675 18.90 -7.65 -10.71
C GLN A 675 18.27 -6.63 -11.67
N ASP A 676 18.55 -6.70 -12.98
CA ASP A 676 17.99 -5.77 -13.98
C ASP A 676 16.58 -6.13 -14.46
N MET A 677 16.11 -7.36 -14.18
CA MET A 677 14.76 -7.83 -14.53
C MET A 677 13.67 -7.20 -13.64
N LEU A 678 12.47 -7.01 -14.17
CA LEU A 678 11.38 -6.32 -13.47
C LEU A 678 10.96 -7.01 -12.15
N ILE A 679 10.93 -8.35 -12.11
CA ILE A 679 10.65 -9.13 -10.87
C ILE A 679 11.62 -8.75 -9.75
N SER A 680 12.87 -8.38 -10.07
CA SER A 680 13.86 -8.01 -9.06
C SER A 680 13.52 -6.68 -8.37
N LYS A 681 12.73 -5.81 -9.03
CA LYS A 681 12.48 -4.43 -8.59
C LYS A 681 11.08 -4.22 -8.03
N ASP A 682 10.11 -5.01 -8.47
CA ASP A 682 8.69 -4.80 -8.16
C ASP A 682 8.03 -6.11 -7.68
N GLU A 683 7.10 -5.97 -6.74
CA GLU A 683 6.34 -7.07 -6.13
C GLU A 683 5.46 -7.76 -7.18
N THR A 684 5.60 -9.07 -7.37
CA THR A 684 4.79 -9.80 -8.37
C THR A 684 3.34 -9.97 -7.93
N PHE A 685 3.13 -10.35 -6.66
CA PHE A 685 1.79 -10.59 -6.09
C PHE A 685 0.92 -11.57 -6.90
N ALA A 686 1.56 -12.63 -7.41
CA ALA A 686 0.98 -13.64 -8.29
C ALA A 686 1.84 -14.93 -8.24
N PRO A 687 1.43 -16.05 -8.88
CA PRO A 687 2.15 -17.33 -8.79
C PRO A 687 3.34 -17.37 -9.76
N VAL A 688 4.23 -16.36 -9.68
CA VAL A 688 5.49 -16.28 -10.44
C VAL A 688 6.63 -15.99 -9.49
N THR A 689 7.76 -16.69 -9.61
CA THR A 689 8.95 -16.47 -8.78
C THR A 689 10.23 -16.58 -9.59
N GLY A 690 11.22 -15.78 -9.21
CA GLY A 690 12.58 -15.86 -9.75
C GLY A 690 13.55 -16.52 -8.78
N ILE A 691 14.41 -17.41 -9.29
CA ILE A 691 15.53 -18.02 -8.56
C ILE A 691 16.86 -17.44 -9.09
N TYR A 692 17.63 -16.88 -8.17
CA TYR A 692 18.87 -16.16 -8.36
C TYR A 692 20.00 -16.98 -7.75
N LYS A 693 21.15 -17.03 -8.44
CA LYS A 693 22.36 -17.69 -7.94
C LYS A 693 23.28 -16.64 -7.33
N PHE A 694 23.79 -16.89 -6.13
CA PHE A 694 24.82 -16.08 -5.48
C PHE A 694 26.01 -16.94 -5.05
N GLU A 695 27.16 -16.30 -4.81
CA GLU A 695 28.38 -16.98 -4.38
C GLU A 695 28.72 -16.70 -2.90
N THR A 696 28.57 -15.46 -2.44
CA THR A 696 28.95 -15.05 -1.08
C THR A 696 27.80 -14.48 -0.25
N GLU A 697 27.95 -14.52 1.07
CA GLU A 697 27.00 -13.95 2.02
C GLU A 697 26.80 -12.45 1.80
N GLU A 698 27.88 -11.72 1.55
CA GLU A 698 27.87 -10.27 1.31
C GLU A 698 27.07 -9.92 0.05
N GLU A 699 27.20 -10.73 -1.01
CA GLU A 699 26.45 -10.56 -2.24
C GLU A 699 24.94 -10.77 -2.01
N ALA A 700 24.57 -11.86 -1.30
CA ALA A 700 23.18 -12.15 -0.99
C ALA A 700 22.53 -11.04 -0.16
N VAL A 701 23.21 -10.54 0.86
CA VAL A 701 22.72 -9.41 1.70
C VAL A 701 22.57 -8.15 0.86
N LYS A 702 23.57 -7.81 0.05
CA LYS A 702 23.53 -6.63 -0.83
C LYS A 702 22.32 -6.68 -1.74
N TRP A 703 22.09 -7.79 -2.43
CA TRP A 703 20.94 -7.93 -3.34
C TRP A 703 19.61 -7.97 -2.59
N ALA A 704 19.53 -8.65 -1.45
CA ALA A 704 18.34 -8.70 -0.63
C ALA A 704 17.88 -7.28 -0.23
N ASN A 705 18.83 -6.42 0.17
CA ASN A 705 18.57 -5.06 0.63
C ASN A 705 18.42 -4.02 -0.49
N ASP A 706 18.83 -4.33 -1.73
CA ASP A 706 18.73 -3.45 -2.91
C ASP A 706 17.28 -3.31 -3.41
N THR A 707 16.45 -2.71 -2.57
CA THR A 707 15.04 -2.41 -2.82
C THR A 707 14.59 -1.30 -1.86
N SER A 708 13.60 -0.50 -2.29
CA SER A 708 12.94 0.48 -1.42
C SER A 708 12.03 -0.17 -0.36
N MET A 709 11.73 -1.46 -0.51
CA MET A 709 10.86 -2.22 0.39
C MET A 709 11.65 -2.89 1.52
N GLY A 710 10.98 -3.22 2.62
CA GLY A 710 11.59 -3.82 3.80
C GLY A 710 10.54 -4.48 4.71
N LEU A 711 9.67 -5.32 4.14
CA LEU A 711 8.60 -5.97 4.91
C LEU A 711 9.08 -7.25 5.60
N ALA A 712 9.35 -8.30 4.82
CA ALA A 712 9.85 -9.58 5.30
C ALA A 712 11.09 -10.04 4.53
N SER A 713 11.95 -10.81 5.19
CA SER A 713 13.07 -11.53 4.58
C SER A 713 13.26 -12.88 5.26
N TYR A 714 13.86 -13.84 4.58
CA TYR A 714 14.05 -15.20 5.07
C TYR A 714 15.48 -15.67 4.81
N ALA A 715 16.09 -16.33 5.79
CA ALA A 715 17.43 -16.88 5.67
C ALA A 715 17.49 -18.32 6.20
N PHE A 716 18.10 -19.21 5.42
CA PHE A 716 18.24 -20.63 5.72
C PHE A 716 19.72 -21.02 5.78
N THR A 717 20.17 -21.46 6.96
CA THR A 717 21.55 -21.87 7.24
C THR A 717 21.63 -22.60 8.58
N LYS A 718 22.56 -23.55 8.71
CA LYS A 718 22.85 -24.22 10.00
C LYS A 718 23.89 -23.48 10.84
N ASN A 719 24.53 -22.45 10.30
CA ASN A 719 25.53 -21.66 11.01
C ASN A 719 24.86 -20.58 11.88
N VAL A 720 25.03 -20.66 13.20
CA VAL A 720 24.42 -19.73 14.16
C VAL A 720 24.96 -18.30 14.02
N ASP A 721 26.26 -18.13 13.77
CA ASP A 721 26.84 -16.81 13.59
C ASP A 721 26.28 -16.14 12.33
N ARG A 722 26.03 -16.92 11.27
CA ARG A 722 25.37 -16.44 10.06
C ARG A 722 23.92 -16.08 10.31
N LEU A 723 23.14 -16.90 11.04
CA LEU A 723 21.77 -16.53 11.40
C LEU A 723 21.72 -15.17 12.11
N TRP A 724 22.65 -14.93 13.02
CA TRP A 724 22.74 -13.66 13.73
C TRP A 724 23.09 -12.50 12.79
N ARG A 725 24.11 -12.67 11.93
CA ARG A 725 24.44 -11.66 10.91
C ARG A 725 23.29 -11.40 9.94
N MET A 726 22.52 -12.42 9.54
CA MET A 726 21.34 -12.23 8.69
C MET A 726 20.24 -11.45 9.42
N LEU A 727 20.00 -11.74 10.70
CA LEU A 727 19.04 -10.99 11.51
C LEU A 727 19.40 -9.49 11.60
N GLU A 728 20.68 -9.17 11.76
CA GLU A 728 21.13 -7.78 11.92
C GLU A 728 21.28 -7.04 10.57
N ASN A 729 21.74 -7.72 9.53
CA ASN A 729 22.11 -7.08 8.27
C ASN A 729 20.99 -7.05 7.21
N LEU A 730 19.93 -7.86 7.35
CA LEU A 730 18.80 -7.81 6.42
C LEU A 730 17.85 -6.68 6.79
N GLU A 731 17.62 -5.77 5.84
CA GLU A 731 16.83 -4.57 6.05
C GLU A 731 15.33 -4.82 5.81
N ALA A 732 14.74 -5.67 6.65
CA ALA A 732 13.30 -5.91 6.69
C ALA A 732 12.76 -5.89 8.12
N GLY A 733 11.48 -5.55 8.28
CA GLY A 733 10.85 -5.47 9.59
C GLY A 733 10.62 -6.84 10.26
N MET A 734 10.65 -7.92 9.48
CA MET A 734 10.47 -9.30 9.94
C MET A 734 11.46 -10.23 9.24
N ILE A 735 12.25 -10.99 10.01
CA ILE A 735 13.23 -11.94 9.49
C ILE A 735 12.86 -13.36 9.90
N GLY A 736 12.57 -14.22 8.93
CA GLY A 736 12.40 -15.66 9.13
C GLY A 736 13.76 -16.36 9.13
N LEU A 737 14.12 -16.98 10.25
CA LEU A 737 15.38 -17.71 10.43
C LEU A 737 15.08 -19.21 10.42
N ASN A 738 15.43 -19.91 9.33
CA ASN A 738 15.07 -21.31 9.07
C ASN A 738 13.54 -21.59 9.15
N THR A 739 12.71 -20.60 8.83
CA THR A 739 11.25 -20.74 8.76
C THR A 739 10.70 -19.79 7.70
N GLY A 740 9.74 -20.26 6.90
CA GLY A 740 8.99 -19.42 5.97
C GLY A 740 7.81 -18.71 6.63
N ASN A 741 7.37 -19.18 7.80
CA ASN A 741 6.27 -18.56 8.55
C ASN A 741 6.82 -17.72 9.72
N SER A 742 6.56 -16.42 9.67
CA SER A 742 6.93 -15.45 10.72
C SER A 742 5.74 -14.69 11.30
N SER A 743 4.53 -14.90 10.77
CA SER A 743 3.34 -14.18 11.20
C SER A 743 2.70 -14.83 12.43
N ALA A 744 2.63 -14.08 13.53
CA ALA A 744 2.04 -14.51 14.79
C ALA A 744 1.43 -13.29 15.52
N ALA A 745 0.42 -13.51 16.38
CA ALA A 745 -0.26 -12.40 17.06
C ALA A 745 0.61 -11.74 18.15
N GLU A 746 1.50 -12.53 18.75
CA GLU A 746 2.45 -12.17 19.79
C GLU A 746 3.70 -11.46 19.29
N SER A 747 3.96 -11.49 17.98
CA SER A 747 5.14 -10.89 17.34
C SER A 747 4.77 -9.59 16.61
N PRO A 748 5.57 -8.51 16.70
CA PRO A 748 5.31 -7.29 15.94
C PRO A 748 5.37 -7.51 14.42
N PHE A 749 4.21 -7.57 13.77
CA PHE A 749 4.11 -7.57 12.31
C PHE A 749 4.23 -6.15 11.77
N GLY A 750 5.18 -5.93 10.87
CA GLY A 750 5.17 -4.78 9.98
C GLY A 750 6.50 -4.43 9.33
N GLY A 751 6.47 -3.54 8.34
CA GLY A 751 7.65 -3.18 7.56
C GLY A 751 8.57 -2.12 8.18
N ILE A 752 9.70 -1.90 7.50
CA ILE A 752 10.54 -0.70 7.54
C ILE A 752 10.67 -0.13 6.12
N LYS A 753 11.45 0.94 5.92
CA LYS A 753 11.60 1.63 4.61
C LYS A 753 10.22 2.02 4.03
N GLU A 754 9.99 1.80 2.74
CA GLU A 754 8.71 2.07 2.09
C GLU A 754 7.67 0.96 2.28
N SER A 755 7.98 -0.10 3.03
CA SER A 755 6.98 -1.11 3.41
C SER A 755 6.08 -0.67 4.57
N GLY A 756 6.32 0.52 5.12
CA GLY A 756 5.40 1.19 6.04
C GLY A 756 6.00 1.50 7.42
N TYR A 757 5.13 1.92 8.34
CA TYR A 757 5.48 2.29 9.72
C TYR A 757 4.32 2.05 10.69
N GLY A 758 4.66 1.93 11.96
CA GLY A 758 3.80 1.29 12.96
C GLY A 758 3.88 -0.24 12.86
N LYS A 759 3.16 -0.96 13.72
CA LYS A 759 3.08 -2.42 13.72
C LYS A 759 1.67 -2.87 14.11
N GLU A 760 1.24 -4.02 13.62
CA GLU A 760 -0.16 -4.48 13.77
C GLU A 760 -0.33 -5.69 14.70
N SER A 761 0.74 -6.21 15.28
CA SER A 761 0.70 -7.26 16.33
C SER A 761 1.82 -7.06 17.36
N GLY A 762 1.97 -7.98 18.28
CA GLY A 762 3.02 -7.93 19.29
C GLY A 762 2.52 -7.52 20.67
N LYS A 763 3.27 -7.96 21.69
CA LYS A 763 3.08 -7.54 23.09
C LYS A 763 3.31 -6.03 23.23
N ASP A 764 2.33 -5.31 23.74
CA ASP A 764 2.31 -3.86 23.95
C ASP A 764 2.47 -2.99 22.69
N VAL A 765 2.84 -3.56 21.53
CA VAL A 765 3.19 -2.79 20.33
C VAL A 765 1.95 -2.34 19.56
N ALA A 766 1.14 -3.27 19.07
CA ALA A 766 -0.02 -2.92 18.24
C ALA A 766 -1.09 -2.17 19.02
N VAL A 767 -1.35 -2.55 20.27
CA VAL A 767 -2.33 -1.83 21.10
C VAL A 767 -1.89 -0.38 21.35
N ARG A 768 -0.58 -0.11 21.47
CA ARG A 768 -0.02 1.25 21.59
C ARG A 768 -0.28 2.11 20.36
N GLU A 769 -0.44 1.51 19.19
CA GLU A 769 -0.83 2.23 17.98
C GLU A 769 -2.20 2.91 18.12
N TYR A 770 -3.05 2.43 19.03
CA TYR A 770 -4.39 2.94 19.32
C TYR A 770 -4.49 3.70 20.65
N LEU A 771 -3.36 4.00 21.29
CA LEU A 771 -3.31 4.70 22.57
C LEU A 771 -2.61 6.06 22.45
N ILE A 772 -2.97 6.97 23.35
CA ILE A 772 -2.24 8.20 23.68
C ILE A 772 -1.67 8.08 25.08
N GLU A 773 -0.53 8.74 25.31
CA GLU A 773 0.11 8.83 26.63
C GLU A 773 -0.22 10.19 27.25
N LYS A 774 -0.57 10.19 28.54
CA LYS A 774 -0.75 11.42 29.33
C LYS A 774 0.09 11.33 30.59
N THR A 775 0.88 12.37 30.81
CA THR A 775 1.76 12.48 31.98
C THR A 775 1.08 13.31 33.05
N GLY A 776 0.91 12.73 34.23
CA GLY A 776 0.56 13.42 35.46
C GLY A 776 1.81 13.69 36.30
N THR A 777 1.88 14.86 36.92
CA THR A 777 2.89 15.16 37.93
C THR A 777 2.24 15.87 39.09
N PHE A 778 2.49 15.39 40.31
CA PHE A 778 2.07 16.08 41.52
C PHE A 778 3.23 16.25 42.48
N THR A 779 3.14 17.30 43.28
CA THR A 779 4.10 17.61 44.34
C THR A 779 3.56 17.09 45.67
N ILE A 780 4.37 16.37 46.43
CA ILE A 780 4.06 15.93 47.79
C ILE A 780 4.88 16.79 48.76
N SER A 781 4.20 17.59 49.58
CA SER A 781 4.89 18.40 50.58
C SER A 781 5.64 17.54 51.60
N GLY A 782 6.90 17.87 51.87
CA GLY A 782 7.72 17.22 52.91
C GLY A 782 8.18 15.79 52.62
N GLN A 783 8.17 15.33 51.37
CA GLN A 783 8.58 13.97 50.97
C GLN A 783 9.49 14.00 49.75
N TYR A 784 10.51 13.13 49.66
CA TYR A 784 11.32 12.97 48.45
C TYR A 784 10.74 11.91 47.51
#